data_AF-A0A5Q4G5Y9-F1
#
_entry.id   AF-A0A5Q4G5Y9-F1
#
_cell.length_a   1.000
_cell.length_b   1.000
_cell.length_c   1.000
_cell.angle_alpha   90.00
_cell.angle_beta   90.00
_cell.angle_gamma   90.00
#
_symmetry.space_group_name_H-M   'P 1'
#
loop_
_entity.id
_entity.type
_entity.pdbx_description
1 polymer ?
#
loop_
_entity_poly.entity_id
_entity_poly.type
_entity_poly.pdbx_seq_one_letter_code
_entity_poly.pdbx_strand_id
1 'polypeptide(L)'
;MASQRLQAHPILDVTPRSGVVFAWAGAPCVAAQGEVIATALTAQGVRVFGSHAHDGSPQGLFCANGQCAQCLVVADGVPVKACTTVVTQGMRVEPLHALPELPSLDAAPRLRDVERLEVPVLVVGGGPAGLAAAAQLGQRGVHTLLIDDKDRLGGKLVVQTHRFFGSVDAVHAGTRGIDIATRLAAEATAHASVEVWPLSTAVAVFGDGWVGVVRPGGRYVLVRPEVLLVAAGAREKSLSFRGNTLPGVVGAGAFQTLLNRDMVRFAERVFVVGGGNVGLITAYHALQAGVDVVGLVEVAPTCGGYRVHHDKLVRAGVRIHTSHTILGANGEGAVESVTIARVDEAFRPVAGSERSFACDAVLVAVGLDPVDDFTAKARAAGLRVVAAGDADAVAEASAAIFAGRIRGLEVARTLRACDDAVPDVWHRTAEVLRSRPGESVSRTPSQATSGVRPVFHCAQAIPCNPCASVCPQHLIHVDEDDIRQVPTYLGDADACLGCERCVRICPGLAITLVDRRDDPAFPIVTIPFEFDVTPLADASIVNVVDGSGGDLGAAEVTRVRRAGRGADGTALVKVRVPAAIAERVAGLRARVAAAPEPLDAWVSHVADDEVVCRCERVQASALRGRIADGERDVNALKALTRAGMGACGGKTCAPLIGRLFDDAGVPREAVTSGVRRPLFVEVALGAFAGVDGEA
;
A
#
# COMPACT_ATOMS: atom_id res chain seq x y z
N MET A 1 -21.02 -17.40 12.48
CA MET A 1 -19.56 -17.23 12.46
C MET A 1 -19.22 -15.98 13.25
N ALA A 2 -18.10 -15.96 13.98
CA ALA A 2 -17.64 -14.73 14.63
C ALA A 2 -17.26 -13.70 13.56
N SER A 3 -17.61 -12.42 13.77
CA SER A 3 -17.28 -11.37 12.81
C SER A 3 -15.76 -11.19 12.72
N GLN A 4 -15.26 -11.00 11.50
CA GLN A 4 -13.85 -10.72 11.21
C GLN A 4 -13.44 -9.26 11.50
N ARG A 5 -14.31 -8.47 12.15
CA ARG A 5 -14.04 -7.09 12.52
C ARG A 5 -13.07 -7.00 13.68
N LEU A 6 -12.03 -6.19 13.52
CA LEU A 6 -11.11 -5.87 14.60
C LEU A 6 -11.86 -5.19 15.75
N GLN A 7 -11.65 -5.68 16.96
CA GLN A 7 -12.23 -5.08 18.18
C GLN A 7 -11.28 -4.07 18.83
N ALA A 8 -9.98 -4.18 18.53
CA ALA A 8 -8.94 -3.28 18.98
C ALA A 8 -7.78 -3.28 17.98
N HIS A 9 -7.01 -2.20 17.97
CA HIS A 9 -5.76 -2.08 17.22
C HIS A 9 -4.77 -1.26 18.06
N PRO A 10 -3.48 -1.62 18.12
CA PRO A 10 -2.49 -0.91 18.95
C PRO A 10 -2.17 0.52 18.51
N ILE A 11 -2.68 0.96 17.35
CA ILE A 11 -2.32 2.22 16.68
C ILE A 11 -3.56 2.98 16.26
N LEU A 12 -4.53 2.28 15.66
CA LEU A 12 -5.75 2.86 15.14
C LEU A 12 -6.87 2.81 16.17
N ASP A 13 -7.70 3.86 16.21
CA ASP A 13 -8.92 3.85 16.98
C ASP A 13 -10.00 3.03 16.24
N VAL A 14 -10.51 1.99 16.91
CA VAL A 14 -11.63 1.20 16.42
C VAL A 14 -12.92 1.86 16.90
N THR A 15 -13.58 2.61 16.01
CA THR A 15 -14.85 3.28 16.32
C THR A 15 -16.02 2.46 15.82
N PRO A 16 -16.97 2.06 16.69
CA PRO A 16 -18.20 1.40 16.26
C PRO A 16 -19.00 2.31 15.32
N ARG A 17 -19.51 1.74 14.24
CA ARG A 17 -20.42 2.41 13.29
C ARG A 17 -21.79 1.78 13.37
N SER A 18 -22.82 2.55 13.08
CA SER A 18 -24.19 2.08 12.89
C SER A 18 -24.24 0.98 11.82
N GLY A 19 -25.13 0.01 12.01
CA GLY A 19 -25.35 -1.08 11.07
C GLY A 19 -26.29 -0.69 9.93
N VAL A 20 -26.04 -1.24 8.74
CA VAL A 20 -26.91 -1.22 7.56
C VAL A 20 -27.24 -2.68 7.24
N VAL A 21 -28.53 -2.98 7.11
CA VAL A 21 -29.00 -4.35 6.83
C VAL A 21 -29.09 -4.53 5.31
N PHE A 22 -28.53 -5.62 4.82
CA PHE A 22 -28.60 -6.04 3.41
C PHE A 22 -28.73 -7.56 3.33
N ALA A 23 -28.92 -8.13 2.14
CA ALA A 23 -28.94 -9.57 1.95
C ALA A 23 -27.76 -10.03 1.09
N TRP A 24 -27.15 -11.16 1.45
CA TRP A 24 -26.18 -11.89 0.63
C TRP A 24 -26.72 -13.28 0.35
N ALA A 25 -26.92 -13.64 -0.92
CA ALA A 25 -27.52 -14.92 -1.32
C ALA A 25 -28.84 -15.22 -0.59
N GLY A 26 -29.72 -14.21 -0.54
CA GLY A 26 -30.98 -14.25 0.23
C GLY A 26 -30.86 -14.24 1.76
N ALA A 27 -29.65 -14.37 2.35
CA ALA A 27 -29.47 -14.38 3.80
C ALA A 27 -29.21 -12.97 4.35
N PRO A 28 -29.86 -12.57 5.48
CA PRO A 28 -29.66 -11.25 6.07
C PRO A 28 -28.23 -11.08 6.59
N CYS A 29 -27.62 -9.95 6.25
CA CYS A 29 -26.27 -9.54 6.63
C CYS A 29 -26.27 -8.11 7.17
N VAL A 30 -25.21 -7.76 7.90
CA VAL A 30 -25.02 -6.41 8.44
C VAL A 30 -23.67 -5.87 8.00
N ALA A 31 -23.71 -4.72 7.35
CA ALA A 31 -22.56 -3.88 7.04
C ALA A 31 -22.49 -2.72 8.03
N ALA A 32 -21.33 -2.09 8.20
CA ALA A 32 -21.27 -0.78 8.85
C ALA A 32 -21.63 0.32 7.84
N GLN A 33 -22.18 1.43 8.34
CA GLN A 33 -22.53 2.57 7.49
C GLN A 33 -21.32 3.07 6.68
N GLY A 34 -21.52 3.22 5.36
CA GLY A 34 -20.50 3.66 4.41
C GLY A 34 -19.55 2.55 3.93
N GLU A 35 -19.73 1.30 4.35
CA GLU A 35 -18.91 0.19 3.84
C GLU A 35 -19.26 -0.23 2.43
N VAL A 36 -18.26 -0.71 1.71
CA VAL A 36 -18.44 -1.38 0.43
C VAL A 36 -18.80 -2.85 0.60
N ILE A 37 -19.47 -3.43 -0.39
CA ILE A 37 -19.95 -4.83 -0.36
C ILE A 37 -18.82 -5.80 -0.02
N ALA A 38 -17.65 -5.67 -0.66
CA ALA A 38 -16.53 -6.59 -0.43
C ALA A 38 -16.10 -6.63 1.04
N THR A 39 -16.00 -5.46 1.67
CA THR A 39 -15.66 -5.32 3.09
C THR A 39 -16.73 -5.95 3.98
N ALA A 40 -18.01 -5.69 3.70
CA ALA A 40 -19.11 -6.26 4.45
C ALA A 40 -19.14 -7.80 4.35
N LEU A 41 -18.93 -8.35 3.15
CA LEU A 41 -18.85 -9.81 2.92
C LEU A 41 -17.64 -10.42 3.65
N THR A 42 -16.46 -9.82 3.52
CA THR A 42 -15.26 -10.31 4.22
C THR A 42 -15.40 -10.21 5.75
N ALA A 43 -16.07 -9.18 6.27
CA ALA A 43 -16.37 -9.06 7.70
C ALA A 43 -17.26 -10.20 8.25
N GLN A 44 -18.01 -10.87 7.37
CA GLN A 44 -18.84 -12.04 7.68
C GLN A 44 -18.15 -13.38 7.39
N GLY A 45 -16.87 -13.35 6.97
CA GLY A 45 -16.10 -14.55 6.62
C GLY A 45 -16.33 -15.07 5.19
N VAL A 46 -17.02 -14.32 4.34
CA VAL A 46 -17.23 -14.68 2.93
C VAL A 46 -15.94 -14.38 2.15
N ARG A 47 -15.35 -15.42 1.55
CA ARG A 47 -14.13 -15.33 0.73
C ARG A 47 -14.41 -15.49 -0.77
N VAL A 48 -15.42 -16.29 -1.11
CA VAL A 48 -15.83 -16.57 -2.49
C VAL A 48 -17.07 -15.74 -2.79
N PHE A 49 -16.98 -14.85 -3.78
CA PHE A 49 -18.07 -13.97 -4.20
C PHE A 49 -18.82 -14.51 -5.43
N GLY A 50 -18.35 -15.61 -6.01
CA GLY A 50 -18.92 -16.19 -7.22
C GLY A 50 -17.94 -17.14 -7.89
N SER A 51 -18.18 -17.42 -9.17
CA SER A 51 -17.33 -18.27 -10.00
C SER A 51 -17.09 -17.65 -11.37
N HIS A 52 -15.94 -17.94 -11.98
CA HIS A 52 -15.59 -17.42 -13.29
C HIS A 52 -16.43 -18.10 -14.38
N ALA A 53 -17.01 -17.32 -15.29
CA ALA A 53 -17.93 -17.84 -16.32
C ALA A 53 -17.29 -18.84 -17.30
N HIS A 54 -15.97 -18.78 -17.49
CA HIS A 54 -15.24 -19.66 -18.42
C HIS A 54 -15.02 -21.09 -17.88
N ASP A 55 -14.66 -21.25 -16.60
CA ASP A 55 -14.20 -22.54 -16.06
C ASP A 55 -14.76 -22.87 -14.66
N GLY A 56 -15.66 -22.04 -14.11
CA GLY A 56 -16.27 -22.27 -12.80
C GLY A 56 -15.34 -22.02 -11.61
N SER A 57 -14.10 -21.55 -11.83
CA SER A 57 -13.14 -21.30 -10.75
C SER A 57 -13.65 -20.24 -9.76
N PRO A 58 -13.37 -20.40 -8.45
CA PRO A 58 -13.88 -19.48 -7.43
C PRO A 58 -13.29 -18.07 -7.61
N GLN A 59 -14.15 -17.06 -7.46
CA GLN A 59 -13.80 -15.65 -7.59
C GLN A 59 -13.97 -14.92 -6.25
N GLY A 60 -13.22 -13.84 -6.04
CA GLY A 60 -13.17 -13.14 -4.77
C GLY A 60 -12.41 -11.82 -4.86
N LEU A 61 -12.04 -11.29 -3.70
CA LEU A 61 -11.28 -10.04 -3.62
C LEU A 61 -9.85 -10.21 -4.15
N PHE A 62 -9.34 -9.18 -4.85
CA PHE A 62 -7.94 -9.10 -5.30
C PHE A 62 -7.31 -7.72 -5.06
N CYS A 63 -7.87 -6.66 -5.66
CA CYS A 63 -7.26 -5.32 -5.68
C CYS A 63 -7.84 -4.30 -4.67
N ALA A 64 -9.07 -4.52 -4.22
CA ALA A 64 -9.86 -3.62 -3.37
C ALA A 64 -9.86 -2.12 -3.75
N ASN A 65 -9.72 -1.79 -5.03
CA ASN A 65 -9.62 -0.40 -5.49
C ASN A 65 -10.33 -0.14 -6.83
N GLY A 66 -11.14 -1.09 -7.31
CA GLY A 66 -11.86 -0.99 -8.58
C GLY A 66 -11.01 -1.21 -9.84
N GLN A 67 -9.74 -1.59 -9.74
CA GLN A 67 -8.86 -1.73 -10.92
C GLN A 67 -8.98 -3.09 -11.62
N CYS A 68 -9.34 -4.14 -10.88
CA CYS A 68 -9.66 -5.46 -11.43
C CYS A 68 -11.19 -5.70 -11.44
N ALA A 69 -11.61 -6.85 -11.96
CA ALA A 69 -13.02 -7.28 -11.96
C ALA A 69 -13.23 -8.67 -11.33
N GLN A 70 -12.30 -9.11 -10.45
CA GLN A 70 -12.40 -10.43 -9.82
C GLN A 70 -13.51 -10.50 -8.75
N CYS A 71 -13.83 -9.37 -8.13
CA CYS A 71 -14.82 -9.28 -7.05
C CYS A 71 -16.22 -8.89 -7.56
N LEU A 72 -16.58 -9.25 -8.80
CA LEU A 72 -17.90 -8.93 -9.35
C LEU A 72 -18.99 -9.71 -8.62
N VAL A 73 -20.09 -9.03 -8.34
CA VAL A 73 -21.32 -9.56 -7.75
C VAL A 73 -22.51 -8.90 -8.45
N VAL A 74 -23.71 -9.42 -8.24
CA VAL A 74 -24.95 -8.77 -8.68
C VAL A 74 -25.55 -8.05 -7.48
N ALA A 75 -25.66 -6.73 -7.52
CA ALA A 75 -26.36 -5.93 -6.51
C ALA A 75 -27.63 -5.37 -7.13
N ASP A 76 -28.78 -5.71 -6.54
CA ASP A 76 -30.11 -5.29 -6.99
C ASP A 76 -30.36 -5.53 -8.49
N GLY A 77 -29.87 -6.67 -9.00
CA GLY A 77 -29.99 -7.07 -10.41
C GLY A 77 -28.92 -6.49 -11.34
N VAL A 78 -28.00 -5.67 -10.83
CA VAL A 78 -26.94 -5.02 -11.64
C VAL A 78 -25.56 -5.58 -11.29
N PRO A 79 -24.72 -5.96 -12.29
CA PRO A 79 -23.36 -6.37 -12.01
C PRO A 79 -22.51 -5.19 -11.53
N VAL A 80 -21.90 -5.33 -10.35
CA VAL A 80 -21.08 -4.30 -9.74
C VAL A 80 -19.79 -4.85 -9.17
N LYS A 81 -18.77 -3.99 -9.06
CA LYS A 81 -17.54 -4.33 -8.34
C LYS A 81 -17.77 -4.19 -6.85
N ALA A 82 -17.77 -5.32 -6.13
CA ALA A 82 -18.04 -5.33 -4.69
C ALA A 82 -17.11 -4.41 -3.88
N CYS A 83 -15.87 -4.18 -4.34
CA CYS A 83 -14.89 -3.36 -3.62
C CYS A 83 -15.06 -1.84 -3.75
N THR A 84 -15.97 -1.36 -4.59
CA THR A 84 -16.23 0.08 -4.78
C THR A 84 -17.69 0.46 -4.58
N THR A 85 -18.60 -0.50 -4.53
CA THR A 85 -20.04 -0.26 -4.33
C THR A 85 -20.37 -0.25 -2.84
N VAL A 86 -20.90 0.87 -2.36
CA VAL A 86 -21.34 1.06 -0.96
C VAL A 86 -22.62 0.28 -0.72
N VAL A 87 -22.71 -0.39 0.44
CA VAL A 87 -23.91 -1.12 0.89
C VAL A 87 -24.99 -0.12 1.30
N THR A 88 -26.21 -0.33 0.82
CA THR A 88 -27.40 0.45 1.18
C THR A 88 -28.42 -0.42 1.92
N GLN A 89 -29.35 0.23 2.62
CA GLN A 89 -30.38 -0.46 3.39
C GLN A 89 -31.29 -1.28 2.47
N GLY A 90 -31.41 -2.58 2.74
CA GLY A 90 -32.26 -3.50 1.97
C GLY A 90 -31.64 -3.99 0.66
N MET A 91 -30.41 -3.60 0.33
CA MET A 91 -29.68 -4.05 -0.86
C MET A 91 -29.65 -5.57 -0.94
N ARG A 92 -29.97 -6.14 -2.10
CA ARG A 92 -29.85 -7.59 -2.36
C ARG A 92 -28.60 -7.86 -3.17
N VAL A 93 -27.66 -8.60 -2.59
CA VAL A 93 -26.40 -8.95 -3.24
C VAL A 93 -26.36 -10.46 -3.47
N GLU A 94 -26.12 -10.85 -4.72
CA GLU A 94 -26.07 -12.24 -5.16
C GLU A 94 -24.69 -12.58 -5.74
N PRO A 95 -24.21 -13.83 -5.56
CA PRO A 95 -22.98 -14.28 -6.19
C PRO A 95 -23.14 -14.30 -7.72
N LEU A 96 -22.05 -13.98 -8.42
CA LEU A 96 -22.02 -14.03 -9.88
C LEU A 96 -21.37 -15.33 -10.35
N HIS A 97 -22.13 -16.18 -11.04
CA HIS A 97 -21.64 -17.49 -11.53
C HIS A 97 -21.47 -17.57 -13.06
N ALA A 98 -22.22 -16.76 -13.80
CA ALA A 98 -22.22 -16.68 -15.25
C ALA A 98 -22.01 -15.23 -15.69
N LEU A 99 -22.07 -14.97 -17.00
CA LEU A 99 -22.13 -13.59 -17.49
C LEU A 99 -23.45 -12.94 -17.02
N PRO A 100 -23.42 -11.70 -16.51
CA PRO A 100 -24.62 -11.03 -16.07
C PRO A 100 -25.52 -10.67 -17.25
N GLU A 101 -26.83 -10.73 -17.04
CA GLU A 101 -27.83 -10.23 -17.97
C GLU A 101 -28.19 -8.77 -17.64
N LEU A 102 -28.54 -7.99 -18.66
CA LEU A 102 -29.02 -6.63 -18.43
C LEU A 102 -30.45 -6.70 -17.87
N PRO A 103 -30.78 -5.89 -16.85
CA PRO A 103 -32.15 -5.82 -16.36
C PRO A 103 -33.08 -5.24 -17.44
N SER A 104 -34.34 -5.70 -17.45
CA SER A 104 -35.39 -5.10 -18.27
C SER A 104 -35.78 -3.73 -17.70
N LEU A 105 -36.00 -2.75 -18.57
CA LEU A 105 -36.49 -1.43 -18.18
C LEU A 105 -38.01 -1.35 -18.39
N ASP A 106 -38.73 -0.89 -17.35
CA ASP A 106 -40.18 -0.69 -17.41
C ASP A 106 -40.58 0.57 -18.21
N ALA A 107 -39.69 1.56 -18.29
CA ALA A 107 -39.89 2.79 -19.03
C ALA A 107 -38.57 3.38 -19.54
N ALA A 108 -38.65 4.21 -20.58
CA ALA A 108 -37.50 4.96 -21.06
C ALA A 108 -37.06 5.99 -20.00
N PRO A 109 -35.77 6.02 -19.63
CA PRO A 109 -35.28 6.96 -18.63
C PRO A 109 -35.33 8.40 -19.15
N ARG A 110 -35.48 9.36 -18.23
CA ARG A 110 -35.32 10.78 -18.56
C ARG A 110 -33.84 11.08 -18.72
N LEU A 111 -33.51 11.75 -19.82
CA LEU A 111 -32.15 12.14 -20.17
C LEU A 111 -31.94 13.63 -19.89
N ARG A 112 -30.72 14.01 -19.55
CA ARG A 112 -30.29 15.40 -19.39
C ARG A 112 -29.02 15.67 -20.17
N ASP A 113 -28.82 16.94 -20.50
CA ASP A 113 -27.60 17.37 -21.15
C ASP A 113 -26.37 17.17 -20.25
N VAL A 114 -25.26 16.81 -20.89
CA VAL A 114 -23.97 16.66 -20.21
C VAL A 114 -23.45 18.04 -19.83
N GLU A 115 -23.24 18.24 -18.54
CA GLU A 115 -22.63 19.45 -18.00
C GLU A 115 -21.19 19.61 -18.52
N ARG A 116 -20.85 20.86 -18.86
CA ARG A 116 -19.52 21.24 -19.32
C ARG A 116 -18.98 22.34 -18.44
N LEU A 117 -17.75 22.16 -17.96
CA LEU A 117 -17.07 23.10 -17.09
C LEU A 117 -15.66 23.37 -17.64
N GLU A 118 -15.28 24.64 -17.74
CA GLU A 118 -13.90 25.03 -18.02
C GLU A 118 -13.23 25.50 -16.73
N VAL A 119 -11.98 25.09 -16.50
CA VAL A 119 -11.22 25.44 -15.30
C VAL A 119 -9.77 25.80 -15.65
N PRO A 120 -9.10 26.67 -14.88
CA PRO A 120 -7.67 26.92 -15.11
C PRO A 120 -6.83 25.66 -14.85
N VAL A 121 -7.08 24.97 -13.74
CA VAL A 121 -6.36 23.74 -13.39
C VAL A 121 -7.33 22.63 -12.98
N LEU A 122 -7.16 21.45 -13.57
CA LEU A 122 -7.75 20.20 -13.08
C LEU A 122 -6.64 19.31 -12.49
N VAL A 123 -6.75 18.99 -11.20
CA VAL A 123 -5.89 18.01 -10.52
C VAL A 123 -6.63 16.68 -10.45
N VAL A 124 -6.06 15.63 -11.04
CA VAL A 124 -6.58 14.26 -10.96
C VAL A 124 -5.81 13.47 -9.91
N GLY A 125 -6.45 13.22 -8.77
CA GLY A 125 -5.91 12.47 -7.63
C GLY A 125 -5.61 13.34 -6.41
N GLY A 126 -6.32 13.07 -5.32
CA GLY A 126 -6.17 13.69 -4.00
C GLY A 126 -5.17 12.98 -3.09
N GLY A 127 -4.13 12.37 -3.66
CA GLY A 127 -2.99 11.81 -2.93
C GLY A 127 -2.01 12.90 -2.44
N PRO A 128 -0.89 12.53 -1.79
CA PRO A 128 0.08 13.48 -1.27
C PRO A 128 0.58 14.49 -2.31
N ALA A 129 0.86 14.02 -3.54
CA ALA A 129 1.32 14.89 -4.62
C ALA A 129 0.23 15.87 -5.09
N GLY A 130 -1.00 15.40 -5.28
CA GLY A 130 -2.10 16.25 -5.73
C GLY A 130 -2.52 17.27 -4.69
N LEU A 131 -2.57 16.88 -3.40
CA LEU A 131 -2.85 17.80 -2.30
C LEU A 131 -1.77 18.86 -2.15
N ALA A 132 -0.49 18.47 -2.20
CA ALA A 132 0.61 19.42 -2.13
C ALA A 132 0.63 20.39 -3.33
N ALA A 133 0.30 19.91 -4.53
CA ALA A 133 0.17 20.76 -5.71
C ALA A 133 -1.01 21.74 -5.58
N ALA A 134 -2.19 21.25 -5.16
CA ALA A 134 -3.37 22.07 -4.94
C ALA A 134 -3.15 23.14 -3.87
N ALA A 135 -2.44 22.82 -2.78
CA ALA A 135 -2.04 23.81 -1.78
C ALA A 135 -1.14 24.91 -2.38
N GLN A 136 -0.14 24.56 -3.19
CA GLN A 136 0.73 25.55 -3.84
C GLN A 136 0.01 26.46 -4.83
N LEU A 137 -0.98 25.93 -5.56
CA LEU A 137 -1.85 26.68 -6.45
C LEU A 137 -2.82 27.57 -5.66
N GLY A 138 -3.40 27.03 -4.58
CA GLY A 138 -4.32 27.74 -3.69
C GLY A 138 -3.68 28.93 -2.98
N GLN A 139 -2.43 28.79 -2.52
CA GLN A 139 -1.64 29.88 -1.94
C GLN A 139 -1.48 31.09 -2.88
N ARG A 140 -1.62 30.86 -4.19
CA ARG A 140 -1.47 31.87 -5.25
C ARG A 140 -2.80 32.26 -5.88
N GLY A 141 -3.92 31.82 -5.30
CA GLY A 141 -5.26 32.15 -5.78
C GLY A 141 -5.65 31.52 -7.12
N VAL A 142 -4.91 30.52 -7.61
CA VAL A 142 -5.25 29.83 -8.86
C VAL A 142 -6.47 28.93 -8.62
N HIS A 143 -7.54 29.17 -9.38
CA HIS A 143 -8.73 28.34 -9.33
C HIS A 143 -8.40 26.91 -9.78
N THR A 144 -8.52 25.98 -8.86
CA THR A 144 -8.08 24.59 -9.01
C THR A 144 -9.23 23.68 -8.64
N LEU A 145 -9.65 22.85 -9.59
CA LEU A 145 -10.56 21.74 -9.33
C LEU A 145 -9.73 20.48 -9.06
N LEU A 146 -9.82 19.94 -7.84
CA LEU A 146 -9.22 18.67 -7.47
C LEU A 146 -10.29 17.59 -7.43
N ILE A 147 -10.07 16.48 -8.14
CA ILE A 147 -10.96 15.33 -8.13
C ILE A 147 -10.25 14.09 -7.58
N ASP A 148 -10.97 13.28 -6.81
CA ASP A 148 -10.47 12.00 -6.28
C ASP A 148 -11.61 10.96 -6.29
N ASP A 149 -11.29 9.70 -6.59
CA ASP A 149 -12.27 8.63 -6.68
C ASP A 149 -12.67 8.05 -5.32
N LYS A 150 -12.09 8.55 -4.22
CA LYS A 150 -12.39 8.19 -2.83
C LYS A 150 -13.15 9.29 -2.11
N ASP A 151 -13.78 8.91 -1.01
CA ASP A 151 -14.47 9.81 -0.07
C ASP A 151 -13.49 10.63 0.77
N ARG A 152 -12.36 10.02 1.17
CA ARG A 152 -11.32 10.65 1.99
C ARG A 152 -10.05 10.91 1.19
N LEU A 153 -9.60 12.17 1.21
CA LEU A 153 -8.33 12.61 0.64
C LEU A 153 -7.11 12.03 1.38
N GLY A 154 -5.97 12.00 0.69
CA GLY A 154 -4.69 11.48 1.18
C GLY A 154 -4.16 10.29 0.37
N GLY A 155 -4.96 9.74 -0.54
CA GLY A 155 -4.58 8.59 -1.35
C GLY A 155 -4.17 7.41 -0.47
N LYS A 156 -3.05 6.76 -0.78
CA LYS A 156 -2.58 5.59 -0.01
C LYS A 156 -2.08 5.91 1.40
N LEU A 157 -1.85 7.18 1.76
CA LEU A 157 -1.45 7.55 3.13
C LEU A 157 -2.52 7.17 4.17
N VAL A 158 -3.81 7.15 3.78
CA VAL A 158 -4.93 6.86 4.69
C VAL A 158 -4.96 5.41 5.20
N VAL A 159 -4.13 4.52 4.64
CA VAL A 159 -3.97 3.12 5.09
C VAL A 159 -2.59 2.84 5.67
N GLN A 160 -1.72 3.85 5.82
CA GLN A 160 -0.37 3.67 6.35
C GLN A 160 -0.31 4.00 7.84
N THR A 161 -0.29 2.96 8.67
CA THR A 161 -0.11 3.13 10.12
C THR A 161 1.33 3.39 10.48
N HIS A 162 2.32 2.95 9.70
CA HIS A 162 3.73 3.23 9.98
C HIS A 162 4.06 4.74 9.88
N ARG A 163 5.13 5.15 10.59
CA ARG A 163 5.70 6.51 10.50
C ARG A 163 6.57 6.66 9.25
N PHE A 164 6.50 7.83 8.63
CA PHE A 164 7.28 8.15 7.44
C PHE A 164 8.71 8.63 7.76
N PHE A 165 9.61 8.32 6.84
CA PHE A 165 10.99 8.81 6.79
C PHE A 165 11.06 10.16 6.07
N GLY A 166 12.18 10.86 6.21
CA GLY A 166 12.44 12.16 5.60
C GLY A 166 12.78 13.22 6.63
N SER A 167 12.60 14.48 6.23
CA SER A 167 12.75 15.65 7.10
C SER A 167 11.45 15.95 7.85
N VAL A 168 11.53 16.19 9.16
CA VAL A 168 10.38 16.60 9.99
C VAL A 168 9.75 17.89 9.45
N ASP A 169 10.57 18.89 9.14
CA ASP A 169 10.07 20.21 8.72
C ASP A 169 9.55 20.17 7.27
N ALA A 170 10.17 19.34 6.44
CA ALA A 170 9.88 19.32 5.02
C ALA A 170 8.62 18.47 4.70
N VAL A 171 8.48 17.30 5.33
CA VAL A 171 7.47 16.28 4.99
C VAL A 171 6.77 15.67 6.21
N HIS A 172 6.90 16.28 7.39
CA HIS A 172 6.33 15.77 8.63
C HIS A 172 6.83 14.37 9.02
N ALA A 173 8.09 14.04 8.70
CA ALA A 173 8.68 12.76 9.07
C ALA A 173 8.57 12.48 10.58
N GLY A 174 8.51 11.20 10.96
CA GLY A 174 8.17 10.82 12.35
C GLY A 174 6.68 10.87 12.67
N THR A 175 5.84 11.27 11.70
CA THR A 175 4.38 11.21 11.77
C THR A 175 3.86 10.00 10.98
N ARG A 176 2.70 9.43 11.37
CA ARG A 176 2.06 8.32 10.64
C ARG A 176 1.38 8.83 9.36
N GLY A 177 1.29 7.97 8.35
CA GLY A 177 0.70 8.35 7.06
C GLY A 177 -0.71 8.89 7.16
N ILE A 178 -1.56 8.27 7.98
CA ILE A 178 -2.94 8.69 8.24
C ILE A 178 -3.06 10.14 8.75
N ASP A 179 -2.09 10.59 9.55
CA ASP A 179 -2.07 11.94 10.11
C ASP A 179 -1.50 12.94 9.08
N ILE A 180 -0.48 12.52 8.31
CA ILE A 180 0.05 13.30 7.19
C ILE A 180 -1.04 13.56 6.14
N ALA A 181 -1.84 12.54 5.81
CA ALA A 181 -3.00 12.68 4.91
C ALA A 181 -3.96 13.78 5.39
N THR A 182 -4.29 13.78 6.68
CA THR A 182 -5.21 14.73 7.28
C THR A 182 -4.65 16.16 7.24
N ARG A 183 -3.34 16.33 7.52
CA ARG A 183 -2.66 17.63 7.43
C ARG A 183 -2.64 18.18 6.00
N LEU A 184 -2.21 17.37 5.02
CA LEU A 184 -2.14 17.78 3.62
C LEU A 184 -3.53 18.13 3.06
N ALA A 185 -4.56 17.38 3.45
CA ALA A 185 -5.94 17.68 3.05
C ALA A 185 -6.36 19.05 3.59
N ALA A 186 -6.13 19.30 4.88
CA ALA A 186 -6.45 20.59 5.51
C ALA A 186 -5.68 21.76 4.88
N GLU A 187 -4.39 21.58 4.56
CA GLU A 187 -3.58 22.59 3.86
C GLU A 187 -4.17 22.94 2.48
N ALA A 188 -4.55 21.94 1.68
CA ALA A 188 -5.13 22.17 0.37
C ALA A 188 -6.50 22.87 0.45
N THR A 189 -7.38 22.43 1.34
CA THR A 189 -8.75 22.96 1.47
C THR A 189 -8.85 24.26 2.26
N ALA A 190 -7.76 24.75 2.84
CA ALA A 190 -7.72 26.06 3.51
C ALA A 190 -7.90 27.23 2.52
N HIS A 191 -7.72 26.99 1.22
CA HIS A 191 -7.77 28.00 0.18
C HIS A 191 -9.12 27.96 -0.57
N ALA A 192 -9.83 29.09 -0.61
CA ALA A 192 -11.12 29.19 -1.30
C ALA A 192 -11.05 28.98 -2.82
N SER A 193 -9.85 29.09 -3.42
CA SER A 193 -9.64 28.81 -4.85
C SER A 193 -9.45 27.32 -5.16
N VAL A 194 -9.45 26.44 -4.15
CA VAL A 194 -9.34 24.98 -4.31
C VAL A 194 -10.71 24.37 -4.09
N GLU A 195 -11.36 23.95 -5.17
CA GLU A 195 -12.58 23.16 -5.13
C GLU A 195 -12.24 21.67 -5.14
N VAL A 196 -12.90 20.88 -4.30
CA VAL A 196 -12.69 19.43 -4.23
C VAL A 196 -13.97 18.70 -4.58
N TRP A 197 -13.88 17.79 -5.54
CA TRP A 197 -14.93 16.79 -5.80
C TRP A 197 -14.45 15.41 -5.32
N PRO A 198 -14.84 14.96 -4.11
CA PRO A 198 -14.62 13.59 -3.70
C PRO A 198 -15.53 12.64 -4.48
N LEU A 199 -15.24 11.34 -4.41
CA LEU A 199 -16.01 10.29 -5.09
C LEU A 199 -16.26 10.59 -6.58
N SER A 200 -15.29 11.23 -7.23
CA SER A 200 -15.36 11.71 -8.61
C SER A 200 -14.21 11.14 -9.43
N THR A 201 -14.56 10.27 -10.39
CA THR A 201 -13.60 9.47 -11.15
C THR A 201 -13.34 10.12 -12.50
N ALA A 202 -12.08 10.43 -12.81
CA ALA A 202 -11.67 10.71 -14.19
C ALA A 202 -11.70 9.42 -15.02
N VAL A 203 -12.38 9.42 -16.16
CA VAL A 203 -12.61 8.20 -16.96
C VAL A 203 -12.01 8.26 -18.34
N ALA A 204 -11.71 9.45 -18.85
CA ALA A 204 -11.16 9.65 -20.19
C ALA A 204 -10.47 11.01 -20.34
N VAL A 205 -9.52 11.08 -21.27
CA VAL A 205 -9.06 12.33 -21.88
C VAL A 205 -9.32 12.23 -23.38
N PHE A 206 -10.08 13.18 -23.92
CA PHE A 206 -10.50 13.21 -25.31
C PHE A 206 -9.57 14.07 -26.17
N GLY A 207 -9.58 13.85 -27.48
CA GLY A 207 -8.69 14.52 -28.44
C GLY A 207 -8.96 16.02 -28.61
N ASP A 208 -10.13 16.50 -28.20
CA ASP A 208 -10.56 17.89 -28.21
C ASP A 208 -10.31 18.61 -26.88
N GLY A 209 -9.60 17.95 -25.95
CA GLY A 209 -9.13 18.56 -24.71
C GLY A 209 -10.08 18.41 -23.51
N TRP A 210 -11.22 17.75 -23.67
CA TRP A 210 -12.10 17.45 -22.54
C TRP A 210 -11.62 16.26 -21.73
N VAL A 211 -11.84 16.34 -20.42
CA VAL A 211 -11.65 15.25 -19.46
C VAL A 211 -13.03 14.81 -18.97
N GLY A 212 -13.36 13.54 -19.16
CA GLY A 212 -14.60 12.97 -18.66
C GLY A 212 -14.50 12.66 -17.17
N VAL A 213 -15.45 13.15 -16.37
CA VAL A 213 -15.51 12.93 -14.93
C VAL A 213 -16.88 12.37 -14.56
N VAL A 214 -16.92 11.25 -13.84
CA VAL A 214 -18.15 10.68 -13.28
C VAL A 214 -18.22 11.02 -11.79
N ARG A 215 -19.25 11.78 -11.41
CA ARG A 215 -19.54 12.19 -10.02
C ARG A 215 -20.52 11.21 -9.36
N PRO A 216 -20.75 11.31 -8.03
CA PRO A 216 -21.74 10.49 -7.33
C PRO A 216 -23.11 10.50 -8.00
N GLY A 217 -23.80 9.35 -7.95
CA GLY A 217 -25.09 9.17 -8.63
C GLY A 217 -25.01 9.08 -10.16
N GLY A 218 -23.84 8.73 -10.72
CA GLY A 218 -23.68 8.55 -12.16
C GLY A 218 -23.70 9.85 -12.97
N ARG A 219 -23.56 11.02 -12.34
CA ARG A 219 -23.54 12.31 -13.05
C ARG A 219 -22.24 12.47 -13.82
N TYR A 220 -22.32 12.41 -15.14
CA TYR A 220 -21.19 12.66 -16.03
C TYR A 220 -21.03 14.16 -16.31
N VAL A 221 -19.79 14.65 -16.19
CA VAL A 221 -19.39 16.03 -16.43
C VAL A 221 -18.17 16.03 -17.34
N LEU A 222 -18.15 16.91 -18.33
CA LEU A 222 -16.97 17.17 -19.15
C LEU A 222 -16.24 18.38 -18.58
N VAL A 223 -14.98 18.21 -18.18
CA VAL A 223 -14.13 19.27 -17.65
C VAL A 223 -13.01 19.57 -18.63
N ARG A 224 -12.86 20.82 -19.05
CA ARG A 224 -11.77 21.26 -19.92
C ARG A 224 -10.81 22.15 -19.13
N PRO A 225 -9.61 21.67 -18.80
CA PRO A 225 -8.62 22.46 -18.10
C PRO A 225 -7.72 23.25 -19.06
N GLU A 226 -7.20 24.41 -18.63
CA GLU A 226 -6.02 25.02 -19.28
C GLU A 226 -4.75 24.21 -18.97
N VAL A 227 -4.63 23.67 -17.75
CA VAL A 227 -3.58 22.74 -17.34
C VAL A 227 -4.17 21.51 -16.63
N LEU A 228 -3.86 20.33 -17.14
CA LEU A 228 -4.13 19.07 -16.46
C LEU A 228 -2.94 18.68 -15.59
N LEU A 229 -3.14 18.51 -14.28
CA LEU A 229 -2.14 17.94 -13.38
C LEU A 229 -2.56 16.52 -12.97
N VAL A 230 -1.79 15.53 -13.39
CA VAL A 230 -2.06 14.12 -13.13
C VAL A 230 -1.26 13.65 -11.92
N ALA A 231 -1.96 13.39 -10.82
CA ALA A 231 -1.43 12.83 -9.57
C ALA A 231 -2.18 11.53 -9.20
N ALA A 232 -2.56 10.74 -10.22
CA ALA A 232 -3.39 9.54 -10.10
C ALA A 232 -2.67 8.34 -9.41
N GLY A 233 -1.41 8.53 -9.00
CA GLY A 233 -0.62 7.54 -8.29
C GLY A 233 -0.16 6.37 -9.16
N ALA A 234 0.01 5.22 -8.52
CA ALA A 234 0.41 3.97 -9.15
C ALA A 234 -0.48 2.80 -8.70
N ARG A 235 -0.48 1.74 -9.51
CA ARG A 235 -1.22 0.50 -9.30
C ARG A 235 -0.26 -0.64 -9.00
N GLU A 236 -0.70 -1.59 -8.19
CA GLU A 236 0.13 -2.73 -7.81
C GLU A 236 0.40 -3.65 -8.99
N LYS A 237 1.66 -4.07 -9.14
CA LYS A 237 2.05 -5.08 -10.12
C LYS A 237 1.43 -6.42 -9.72
N SER A 238 0.86 -7.09 -10.71
CA SER A 238 0.43 -8.47 -10.57
C SER A 238 1.61 -9.42 -10.76
N LEU A 239 1.53 -10.61 -10.16
CA LEU A 239 2.45 -11.71 -10.41
C LEU A 239 1.65 -12.91 -10.92
N SER A 240 2.20 -13.61 -11.92
CA SER A 240 1.66 -14.87 -12.41
C SER A 240 2.41 -16.04 -11.78
N PHE A 241 1.64 -17.00 -11.27
CA PHE A 241 2.09 -18.27 -10.67
C PHE A 241 0.86 -19.20 -10.60
N ARG A 242 1.05 -20.49 -10.30
CA ARG A 242 -0.08 -21.43 -10.22
C ARG A 242 -1.02 -21.07 -9.06
N GLY A 243 -2.33 -21.08 -9.29
CA GLY A 243 -3.31 -20.67 -8.27
C GLY A 243 -3.31 -19.16 -7.96
N ASN A 244 -2.69 -18.31 -8.78
CA ASN A 244 -2.63 -16.86 -8.53
C ASN A 244 -4.00 -16.15 -8.52
N THR A 245 -5.07 -16.83 -8.95
CA THR A 245 -6.46 -16.35 -8.93
C THR A 245 -7.28 -16.84 -7.76
N LEU A 246 -6.77 -17.76 -6.93
CA LEU A 246 -7.50 -18.28 -5.78
C LEU A 246 -7.92 -17.13 -4.84
N PRO A 247 -9.17 -17.13 -4.35
CA PRO A 247 -9.56 -16.24 -3.25
C PRO A 247 -8.61 -16.39 -2.06
N GLY A 248 -8.07 -15.27 -1.59
CA GLY A 248 -6.98 -15.23 -0.61
C GLY A 248 -5.65 -14.76 -1.21
N VAL A 249 -5.46 -14.82 -2.53
CA VAL A 249 -4.39 -14.09 -3.21
C VAL A 249 -4.85 -12.64 -3.44
N VAL A 250 -4.21 -11.68 -2.76
CA VAL A 250 -4.59 -10.26 -2.81
C VAL A 250 -3.37 -9.35 -2.96
N GLY A 251 -3.57 -8.14 -3.48
CA GLY A 251 -2.56 -7.09 -3.43
C GLY A 251 -2.31 -6.62 -1.99
N ALA A 252 -1.08 -6.22 -1.69
CA ALA A 252 -0.71 -5.67 -0.39
C ALA A 252 -1.55 -4.45 -0.01
N GLY A 253 -1.78 -3.54 -0.96
CA GLY A 253 -2.62 -2.36 -0.79
C GLY A 253 -4.10 -2.71 -0.59
N ALA A 254 -4.57 -3.83 -1.16
CA ALA A 254 -5.92 -4.33 -0.94
C ALA A 254 -6.09 -4.81 0.51
N PHE A 255 -5.13 -5.59 0.99
CA PHE A 255 -5.10 -6.03 2.39
C PHE A 255 -5.04 -4.87 3.37
N GLN A 256 -4.14 -3.90 3.16
CA GLN A 256 -4.05 -2.70 3.99
C GLN A 256 -5.37 -1.90 4.01
N THR A 257 -6.11 -1.88 2.90
CA THR A 257 -7.40 -1.20 2.81
C THR A 257 -8.42 -1.85 3.74
N LEU A 258 -8.58 -3.17 3.66
CA LEU A 258 -9.51 -3.89 4.54
C LEU A 258 -9.06 -3.78 6.01
N LEU A 259 -7.77 -3.94 6.27
CA LEU A 259 -7.25 -4.01 7.62
C LEU A 259 -7.27 -2.65 8.33
N ASN A 260 -6.67 -1.62 7.70
CA ASN A 260 -6.37 -0.36 8.37
C ASN A 260 -7.45 0.71 8.15
N ARG A 261 -8.13 0.71 7.00
CA ARG A 261 -9.23 1.65 6.75
C ARG A 261 -10.55 1.07 7.23
N ASP A 262 -10.82 -0.19 6.88
CA ASP A 262 -12.13 -0.79 7.13
C ASP A 262 -12.25 -1.54 8.46
N MET A 263 -11.12 -1.76 9.16
CA MET A 263 -11.04 -2.51 10.41
C MET A 263 -11.54 -3.96 10.29
N VAL A 264 -11.26 -4.60 9.16
CA VAL A 264 -11.63 -5.99 8.87
C VAL A 264 -10.39 -6.84 8.66
N ARG A 265 -10.26 -7.91 9.45
CA ARG A 265 -9.26 -8.94 9.26
C ARG A 265 -9.69 -9.85 8.12
N PHE A 266 -8.95 -9.85 7.01
CA PHE A 266 -9.29 -10.74 5.87
C PHE A 266 -8.76 -12.17 6.01
N ALA A 267 -7.77 -12.38 6.88
CA ALA A 267 -6.99 -13.61 7.02
C ALA A 267 -6.37 -13.70 8.43
N GLU A 268 -6.13 -14.91 8.91
CA GLU A 268 -5.45 -15.19 10.18
C GLU A 268 -3.94 -15.37 10.00
N ARG A 269 -3.51 -15.93 8.85
CA ARG A 269 -2.13 -16.32 8.55
C ARG A 269 -1.76 -15.94 7.12
N VAL A 270 -0.95 -14.90 6.96
CA VAL A 270 -0.54 -14.39 5.65
C VAL A 270 0.86 -14.84 5.27
N PHE A 271 1.08 -15.04 3.99
CA PHE A 271 2.42 -15.15 3.40
C PHE A 271 2.65 -13.98 2.43
N VAL A 272 3.83 -13.36 2.47
CA VAL A 272 4.11 -12.15 1.67
C VAL A 272 5.10 -12.45 0.54
N VAL A 273 4.80 -11.94 -0.65
CA VAL A 273 5.66 -12.07 -1.84
C VAL A 273 6.19 -10.69 -2.22
N GLY A 274 7.50 -10.48 -2.05
CA GLY A 274 8.21 -9.23 -2.36
C GLY A 274 8.81 -8.59 -1.10
N GLY A 275 10.12 -8.33 -1.13
CA GLY A 275 10.90 -7.69 -0.05
C GLY A 275 11.15 -6.20 -0.24
N GLY A 276 10.32 -5.51 -1.04
CA GLY A 276 10.29 -4.05 -1.13
C GLY A 276 9.59 -3.40 0.07
N ASN A 277 9.63 -2.06 0.17
CA ASN A 277 8.98 -1.32 1.27
C ASN A 277 7.50 -1.70 1.44
N VAL A 278 6.75 -1.82 0.34
CA VAL A 278 5.34 -2.22 0.37
C VAL A 278 5.16 -3.59 1.05
N GLY A 279 5.94 -4.60 0.68
CA GLY A 279 5.84 -5.94 1.27
C GLY A 279 6.23 -5.96 2.75
N LEU A 280 7.35 -5.32 3.10
CA LEU A 280 7.86 -5.28 4.47
C LEU A 280 6.89 -4.54 5.41
N ILE A 281 6.37 -3.39 4.98
CA ILE A 281 5.41 -2.59 5.76
C ILE A 281 4.06 -3.30 5.87
N THR A 282 3.64 -3.99 4.83
CA THR A 282 2.37 -4.73 4.84
C THR A 282 2.42 -5.92 5.80
N ALA A 283 3.52 -6.67 5.81
CA ALA A 283 3.77 -7.68 6.84
C ALA A 283 3.74 -7.06 8.25
N TYR A 284 4.32 -5.87 8.41
CA TYR A 284 4.31 -5.19 9.70
C TYR A 284 2.90 -4.77 10.15
N HIS A 285 2.06 -4.28 9.22
CA HIS A 285 0.67 -3.96 9.51
C HIS A 285 -0.15 -5.22 9.87
N ALA A 286 0.13 -6.36 9.23
CA ALA A 286 -0.49 -7.64 9.60
C ALA A 286 -0.23 -7.96 11.08
N LEU A 287 1.03 -7.87 11.52
CA LEU A 287 1.42 -8.10 12.91
C LEU A 287 0.74 -7.11 13.88
N GLN A 288 0.61 -5.84 13.50
CA GLN A 288 -0.10 -4.84 14.32
C GLN A 288 -1.56 -5.20 14.54
N ALA A 289 -2.23 -5.80 13.56
CA ALA A 289 -3.61 -6.23 13.67
C ALA A 289 -3.80 -7.65 14.25
N GLY A 290 -2.70 -8.28 14.72
CA GLY A 290 -2.71 -9.64 15.26
C GLY A 290 -2.95 -10.72 14.20
N VAL A 291 -2.49 -10.48 12.97
CA VAL A 291 -2.44 -11.47 11.89
C VAL A 291 -1.03 -12.05 11.83
N ASP A 292 -0.93 -13.38 11.78
CA ASP A 292 0.36 -14.06 11.75
C ASP A 292 1.00 -13.92 10.37
N VAL A 293 2.27 -13.54 10.32
CA VAL A 293 3.06 -13.53 9.08
C VAL A 293 3.89 -14.79 9.04
N VAL A 294 3.44 -15.75 8.24
CA VAL A 294 4.03 -17.09 8.12
C VAL A 294 5.43 -17.04 7.51
N GLY A 295 5.64 -16.10 6.60
CA GLY A 295 6.94 -15.83 5.98
C GLY A 295 6.82 -14.77 4.89
N LEU A 296 7.99 -14.37 4.39
CA LEU A 296 8.13 -13.46 3.25
C LEU A 296 9.18 -14.01 2.30
N VAL A 297 8.94 -13.93 0.99
CA VAL A 297 9.97 -14.22 -0.04
C VAL A 297 10.44 -12.97 -0.76
N GLU A 298 11.73 -12.92 -1.06
CA GLU A 298 12.37 -11.96 -1.94
C GLU A 298 13.21 -12.74 -2.97
N VAL A 299 13.02 -12.44 -4.25
CA VAL A 299 13.70 -13.14 -5.33
C VAL A 299 15.18 -12.73 -5.40
N ALA A 300 15.50 -11.50 -5.02
CA ALA A 300 16.87 -11.02 -4.91
C ALA A 300 17.61 -11.59 -3.68
N PRO A 301 18.96 -11.56 -3.67
CA PRO A 301 19.75 -11.99 -2.51
C PRO A 301 19.52 -11.16 -1.23
N THR A 302 19.01 -9.93 -1.39
CA THR A 302 18.70 -8.99 -0.31
C THR A 302 17.38 -8.28 -0.58
N CYS A 303 16.65 -7.91 0.47
CA CYS A 303 15.46 -7.06 0.35
C CYS A 303 15.78 -5.71 -0.29
N GLY A 304 14.93 -5.26 -1.22
CA GLY A 304 15.04 -3.94 -1.84
C GLY A 304 14.47 -2.80 -0.99
N GLY A 305 13.64 -3.11 0.01
CA GLY A 305 13.13 -2.13 0.96
C GLY A 305 14.17 -1.69 1.99
N TYR A 306 13.82 -0.68 2.80
CA TYR A 306 14.72 -0.12 3.81
C TYR A 306 15.03 -1.17 4.86
N ARG A 307 16.31 -1.31 5.20
CA ARG A 307 16.79 -2.29 6.19
C ARG A 307 16.09 -2.16 7.53
N VAL A 308 15.74 -0.95 7.95
CA VAL A 308 14.97 -0.73 9.19
C VAL A 308 13.57 -1.36 9.15
N HIS A 309 12.92 -1.49 7.98
CA HIS A 309 11.66 -2.23 7.86
C HIS A 309 11.87 -3.73 7.91
N HIS A 310 12.91 -4.23 7.24
CA HIS A 310 13.34 -5.63 7.35
C HIS A 310 13.63 -6.00 8.80
N ASP A 311 14.44 -5.20 9.48
CA ASP A 311 14.91 -5.47 10.83
C ASP A 311 13.74 -5.47 11.83
N LYS A 312 12.68 -4.66 11.61
CA LYS A 312 11.46 -4.73 12.43
C LYS A 312 10.80 -6.10 12.38
N LEU A 313 10.71 -6.70 11.19
CA LEU A 313 10.05 -7.98 10.98
C LEU A 313 10.82 -9.13 11.60
N VAL A 314 12.14 -9.19 11.40
CA VAL A 314 12.97 -10.25 12.00
C VAL A 314 13.03 -10.12 13.53
N ARG A 315 13.05 -8.90 14.07
CA ARG A 315 12.88 -8.67 15.53
C ARG A 315 11.54 -9.22 16.03
N ALA A 316 10.47 -9.05 15.26
CA ALA A 316 9.16 -9.62 15.55
C ALA A 316 9.06 -11.14 15.31
N GLY A 317 10.09 -11.78 14.73
CA GLY A 317 10.17 -13.24 14.52
C GLY A 317 9.76 -13.71 13.13
N VAL A 318 9.53 -12.80 12.18
CA VAL A 318 9.17 -13.16 10.80
C VAL A 318 10.40 -13.70 10.06
N ARG A 319 10.24 -14.86 9.42
CA ARG A 319 11.25 -15.44 8.52
C ARG A 319 11.17 -14.78 7.14
N ILE A 320 12.31 -14.28 6.65
CA ILE A 320 12.44 -13.68 5.32
C ILE A 320 13.37 -14.57 4.48
N HIS A 321 12.85 -15.11 3.39
CA HIS A 321 13.54 -16.00 2.46
C HIS A 321 14.02 -15.18 1.25
N THR A 322 15.28 -14.75 1.26
CA THR A 322 15.93 -14.13 0.09
C THR A 322 16.42 -15.19 -0.89
N SER A 323 16.61 -14.84 -2.16
CA SER A 323 16.87 -15.80 -3.24
C SER A 323 15.80 -16.90 -3.32
N HIS A 324 14.54 -16.55 -3.06
CA HIS A 324 13.39 -17.46 -3.18
C HIS A 324 12.24 -16.79 -3.94
N THR A 325 11.45 -17.59 -4.64
CA THR A 325 10.21 -17.15 -5.28
C THR A 325 9.05 -18.05 -4.90
N ILE A 326 7.84 -17.53 -5.05
CA ILE A 326 6.61 -18.32 -5.04
C ILE A 326 6.51 -19.16 -6.31
N LEU A 327 6.08 -20.41 -6.16
CA LEU A 327 5.73 -21.31 -7.27
C LEU A 327 4.21 -21.48 -7.42
N GLY A 328 3.49 -21.49 -6.30
CA GLY A 328 2.05 -21.70 -6.30
C GLY A 328 1.38 -21.25 -5.01
N ALA A 329 0.12 -20.84 -5.11
CA ALA A 329 -0.82 -20.85 -4.00
C ALA A 329 -1.75 -22.05 -4.16
N ASN A 330 -2.01 -22.78 -3.08
CA ASN A 330 -2.67 -24.07 -3.12
C ASN A 330 -4.00 -24.03 -2.35
N GLY A 331 -5.01 -24.74 -2.87
CA GLY A 331 -6.33 -24.93 -2.26
C GLY A 331 -7.41 -25.16 -3.32
N GLU A 332 -8.59 -25.65 -2.91
CA GLU A 332 -9.70 -25.96 -3.83
C GLU A 332 -10.69 -24.80 -3.98
N GLY A 333 -10.98 -24.05 -2.90
CA GLY A 333 -11.92 -22.92 -2.90
C GLY A 333 -11.27 -21.56 -2.57
N ALA A 334 -10.23 -21.60 -1.76
CA ALA A 334 -9.46 -20.45 -1.31
C ALA A 334 -8.03 -20.91 -1.00
N VAL A 335 -7.12 -19.97 -0.71
CA VAL A 335 -5.76 -20.29 -0.30
C VAL A 335 -5.77 -21.05 1.04
N GLU A 336 -5.03 -22.16 1.08
CA GLU A 336 -4.79 -23.00 2.27
C GLU A 336 -3.29 -23.17 2.56
N SER A 337 -2.46 -23.04 1.54
CA SER A 337 -1.01 -22.99 1.66
C SER A 337 -0.35 -22.29 0.48
N VAL A 338 0.94 -22.01 0.63
CA VAL A 338 1.81 -21.49 -0.43
C VAL A 338 3.00 -22.42 -0.63
N THR A 339 3.47 -22.55 -1.86
CA THR A 339 4.70 -23.27 -2.21
C THR A 339 5.76 -22.29 -2.71
N ILE A 340 6.95 -22.33 -2.13
CA ILE A 340 8.11 -21.51 -2.52
C ILE A 340 9.28 -22.40 -2.93
N ALA A 341 10.24 -21.84 -3.65
CA ALA A 341 11.52 -22.49 -3.95
C ALA A 341 12.66 -21.49 -3.99
N ARG A 342 13.89 -21.98 -3.78
CA ARG A 342 15.11 -21.21 -4.00
C ARG A 342 15.27 -20.92 -5.48
N VAL A 343 15.87 -19.78 -5.84
CA VAL A 343 16.23 -19.45 -7.22
C VAL A 343 17.75 -19.39 -7.42
N ASP A 344 18.20 -19.64 -8.64
CA ASP A 344 19.59 -19.44 -9.07
C ASP A 344 19.89 -17.96 -9.41
N GLU A 345 21.11 -17.67 -9.86
CA GLU A 345 21.53 -16.32 -10.26
C GLU A 345 20.75 -15.77 -11.47
N ALA A 346 20.12 -16.64 -12.26
CA ALA A 346 19.23 -16.28 -13.36
C ALA A 346 17.75 -16.21 -12.92
N PHE A 347 17.49 -16.22 -11.61
CA PHE A 347 16.17 -16.20 -10.98
C PHE A 347 15.26 -17.38 -11.36
N ARG A 348 15.85 -18.52 -11.76
CA ARG A 348 15.09 -19.74 -12.07
C ARG A 348 14.95 -20.60 -10.82
N PRO A 349 13.77 -21.18 -10.54
CA PRO A 349 13.59 -22.10 -9.44
C PRO A 349 14.55 -23.29 -9.48
N VAL A 350 15.14 -23.62 -8.34
CA VAL A 350 16.03 -24.77 -8.16
C VAL A 350 15.20 -25.98 -7.74
N ALA A 351 15.14 -26.99 -8.60
CA ALA A 351 14.40 -28.23 -8.32
C ALA A 351 14.91 -28.92 -7.04
N GLY A 352 13.99 -29.48 -6.26
CA GLY A 352 14.29 -30.12 -4.97
C GLY A 352 14.46 -29.16 -3.80
N SER A 353 14.26 -27.85 -4.01
CA SER A 353 14.27 -26.83 -2.94
C SER A 353 12.88 -26.38 -2.50
N GLU A 354 11.83 -27.03 -3.00
CA GLU A 354 10.44 -26.68 -2.77
C GLU A 354 10.04 -26.87 -1.31
N ARG A 355 9.29 -25.92 -0.77
CA ARG A 355 8.72 -25.97 0.57
C ARG A 355 7.32 -25.37 0.56
N SER A 356 6.40 -25.98 1.30
CA SER A 356 5.06 -25.44 1.46
C SER A 356 4.79 -24.99 2.88
N PHE A 357 4.02 -23.91 3.04
CA PHE A 357 3.63 -23.34 4.33
C PHE A 357 2.13 -23.12 4.37
N ALA A 358 1.48 -23.52 5.47
CA ALA A 358 0.05 -23.29 5.65
C ALA A 358 -0.24 -21.80 5.90
N CYS A 359 -1.12 -21.22 5.10
CA CYS A 359 -1.56 -19.82 5.17
C CYS A 359 -2.94 -19.71 4.53
N ASP A 360 -3.77 -18.76 4.96
CA ASP A 360 -5.09 -18.52 4.36
C ASP A 360 -5.10 -17.35 3.37
N ALA A 361 -3.96 -16.68 3.20
CA ALA A 361 -3.78 -15.66 2.18
C ALA A 361 -2.33 -15.45 1.73
N VAL A 362 -2.18 -15.02 0.48
CA VAL A 362 -0.91 -14.58 -0.13
C VAL A 362 -1.01 -13.11 -0.50
N LEU A 363 -0.10 -12.30 0.04
CA LEU A 363 -0.01 -10.87 -0.23
C LEU A 363 1.04 -10.61 -1.33
N VAL A 364 0.59 -10.12 -2.48
CA VAL A 364 1.46 -9.81 -3.61
C VAL A 364 1.93 -8.36 -3.52
N ALA A 365 3.24 -8.16 -3.35
CA ALA A 365 3.90 -6.86 -3.17
C ALA A 365 5.14 -6.70 -4.06
N VAL A 366 5.02 -7.02 -5.35
CA VAL A 366 6.14 -7.13 -6.31
C VAL A 366 6.40 -5.84 -7.12
N GLY A 367 6.03 -4.69 -6.56
CA GLY A 367 6.24 -3.37 -7.17
C GLY A 367 4.96 -2.71 -7.67
N LEU A 368 5.12 -1.53 -8.27
CA LEU A 368 4.02 -0.67 -8.73
C LEU A 368 4.26 -0.23 -10.18
N ASP A 369 3.17 -0.02 -10.92
CA ASP A 369 3.14 0.60 -12.25
C ASP A 369 2.43 1.96 -12.17
N PRO A 370 3.03 3.05 -12.70
CA PRO A 370 2.37 4.35 -12.77
C PRO A 370 0.99 4.30 -13.43
N VAL A 371 0.06 5.10 -12.91
CA VAL A 371 -1.22 5.41 -13.59
C VAL A 371 -0.99 6.61 -14.50
N ASP A 372 -0.28 6.35 -15.61
CA ASP A 372 0.16 7.34 -16.59
C ASP A 372 -0.80 7.53 -17.78
N ASP A 373 -1.92 6.79 -17.80
CA ASP A 373 -2.86 6.73 -18.92
C ASP A 373 -3.40 8.12 -19.29
N PHE A 374 -3.75 8.92 -18.28
CA PHE A 374 -4.25 10.29 -18.43
C PHE A 374 -3.17 11.21 -19.00
N THR A 375 -1.94 11.12 -18.48
CA THR A 375 -0.80 11.92 -18.95
C THR A 375 -0.49 11.61 -20.41
N ALA A 376 -0.38 10.33 -20.76
CA ALA A 376 -0.09 9.89 -22.13
C ALA A 376 -1.17 10.36 -23.11
N LYS A 377 -2.45 10.25 -22.74
CA LYS A 377 -3.56 10.66 -23.60
C LYS A 377 -3.73 12.18 -23.71
N ALA A 378 -3.49 12.92 -22.63
CA ALA A 378 -3.46 14.38 -22.68
C ALA A 378 -2.33 14.91 -23.58
N ARG A 379 -1.12 14.33 -23.51
CA ARG A 379 -0.02 14.67 -24.43
C ARG A 379 -0.39 14.39 -25.88
N ALA A 380 -1.00 13.24 -26.15
CA ALA A 380 -1.46 12.87 -27.50
C ALA A 380 -2.56 13.80 -28.03
N ALA A 381 -3.39 14.37 -27.15
CA ALA A 381 -4.42 15.36 -27.48
C ALA A 381 -3.89 16.80 -27.60
N GLY A 382 -2.60 17.05 -27.34
CA GLY A 382 -2.03 18.40 -27.33
C GLY A 382 -2.45 19.26 -26.13
N LEU A 383 -3.03 18.65 -25.09
CA LEU A 383 -3.32 19.33 -23.83
C LEU A 383 -2.02 19.63 -23.07
N ARG A 384 -1.98 20.80 -22.43
CA ARG A 384 -0.92 21.11 -21.47
C ARG A 384 -1.10 20.26 -20.22
N VAL A 385 -0.18 19.32 -20.01
CA VAL A 385 -0.26 18.34 -18.92
C VAL A 385 1.06 18.21 -18.17
N VAL A 386 0.96 18.09 -16.85
CA VAL A 386 2.09 17.76 -15.96
C VAL A 386 1.73 16.53 -15.12
N ALA A 387 2.71 15.69 -14.82
CA ALA A 387 2.54 14.54 -13.93
C ALA A 387 3.30 14.79 -12.61
N ALA A 388 2.76 14.27 -11.50
CA ALA A 388 3.34 14.41 -10.17
C ALA A 388 3.21 13.12 -9.35
N GLY A 389 4.16 12.90 -8.43
CA GLY A 389 4.20 11.72 -7.58
C GLY A 389 4.36 10.42 -8.38
N ASP A 390 3.73 9.34 -7.90
CA ASP A 390 3.89 8.01 -8.51
C ASP A 390 3.31 7.88 -9.93
N ALA A 391 2.50 8.85 -10.38
CA ALA A 391 2.04 8.91 -11.77
C ALA A 391 3.14 9.38 -12.74
N ASP A 392 4.20 10.02 -12.23
CA ASP A 392 5.41 10.42 -12.97
C ASP A 392 6.54 9.41 -12.69
N ALA A 393 6.87 9.22 -11.41
CA ALA A 393 7.90 8.29 -10.98
C ALA A 393 7.56 7.72 -9.59
N VAL A 394 7.50 6.38 -9.50
CA VAL A 394 7.22 5.69 -8.24
C VAL A 394 8.33 5.95 -7.23
N ALA A 395 7.96 6.48 -6.06
CA ALA A 395 8.88 6.78 -4.97
C ALA A 395 8.20 6.70 -3.60
N GLU A 396 8.93 7.05 -2.54
CA GLU A 396 8.33 7.21 -1.21
C GLU A 396 7.34 8.38 -1.16
N ALA A 397 6.35 8.31 -0.27
CA ALA A 397 5.32 9.36 -0.19
C ALA A 397 5.92 10.74 0.13
N SER A 398 7.00 10.78 0.92
CA SER A 398 7.76 12.00 1.20
C SER A 398 8.28 12.68 -0.08
N ALA A 399 8.77 11.88 -1.04
CA ALA A 399 9.16 12.40 -2.35
C ALA A 399 7.95 12.84 -3.17
N ALA A 400 6.82 12.13 -3.08
CA ALA A 400 5.58 12.52 -3.77
C ALA A 400 5.03 13.87 -3.30
N ILE A 401 5.10 14.18 -1.99
CA ILE A 401 4.71 15.49 -1.44
C ILE A 401 5.54 16.61 -2.10
N PHE A 402 6.87 16.46 -2.15
CA PHE A 402 7.75 17.46 -2.75
C PHE A 402 7.57 17.58 -4.26
N ALA A 403 7.40 16.45 -4.96
CA ALA A 403 7.09 16.47 -6.39
C ALA A 403 5.80 17.26 -6.65
N GLY A 404 4.77 17.07 -5.82
CA GLY A 404 3.53 17.85 -5.85
C GLY A 404 3.77 19.35 -5.66
N ARG A 405 4.52 19.75 -4.63
CA ARG A 405 4.85 21.17 -4.38
C ARG A 405 5.56 21.82 -5.56
N ILE A 406 6.57 21.15 -6.11
CA ILE A 406 7.33 21.63 -7.27
C ILE A 406 6.41 21.81 -8.47
N ARG A 407 5.61 20.79 -8.82
CA ARG A 407 4.68 20.86 -9.96
C ARG A 407 3.60 21.92 -9.79
N GLY A 408 3.04 22.08 -8.59
CA GLY A 408 2.06 23.13 -8.31
C GLY A 408 2.62 24.53 -8.57
N LEU A 409 3.86 24.79 -8.15
CA LEU A 409 4.55 26.06 -8.40
C LEU A 409 4.87 26.28 -9.89
N GLU A 410 5.37 25.27 -10.58
CA GLU A 410 5.62 25.32 -12.03
C GLU A 410 4.35 25.64 -12.83
N VAL A 411 3.21 25.06 -12.44
CA VAL A 411 1.91 25.35 -13.06
C VAL A 411 1.47 26.78 -12.77
N ALA A 412 1.60 27.27 -11.52
CA ALA A 412 1.27 28.64 -11.17
C ALA A 412 2.05 29.67 -12.01
N ARG A 413 3.36 29.44 -12.21
CA ARG A 413 4.20 30.27 -13.09
C ARG A 413 3.76 30.20 -14.54
N THR A 414 3.42 29.01 -15.02
CA THR A 414 2.96 28.80 -16.40
C THR A 414 1.66 29.57 -16.67
N LEU A 415 0.79 29.68 -15.67
CA LEU A 415 -0.44 30.49 -15.70
C LEU A 415 -0.21 31.97 -15.35
N ARG A 416 1.04 32.40 -15.13
CA ARG A 416 1.42 33.77 -14.74
C ARG A 416 0.73 34.26 -13.45
N ALA A 417 0.42 33.33 -12.55
CA ALA A 417 -0.13 33.66 -11.23
C ALA A 417 0.97 34.06 -10.23
N CYS A 418 2.23 33.73 -10.51
CA CYS A 418 3.41 34.19 -9.78
C CYS A 418 4.66 34.16 -10.67
N ASP A 419 5.69 34.92 -10.28
CA ASP A 419 7.02 34.88 -10.92
C ASP A 419 8.05 34.05 -10.13
N ASP A 420 7.67 33.55 -8.95
CA ASP A 420 8.51 32.75 -8.05
C ASP A 420 9.19 31.59 -8.79
N ALA A 421 10.52 31.53 -8.76
CA ALA A 421 11.23 30.32 -9.19
C ALA A 421 11.04 29.19 -8.18
N VAL A 422 11.11 27.93 -8.65
CA VAL A 422 11.20 26.80 -7.73
C VAL A 422 12.54 26.89 -6.99
N PRO A 423 12.58 26.93 -5.65
CA PRO A 423 13.83 27.02 -4.92
C PRO A 423 14.73 25.80 -5.17
N ASP A 424 16.02 26.00 -5.43
CA ASP A 424 16.98 24.90 -5.66
C ASP A 424 17.03 23.89 -4.51
N VAL A 425 16.82 24.36 -3.28
CA VAL A 425 16.74 23.50 -2.08
C VAL A 425 15.58 22.50 -2.16
N TRP A 426 14.47 22.81 -2.84
CA TRP A 426 13.37 21.86 -3.05
C TRP A 426 13.76 20.75 -4.02
N HIS A 427 14.48 21.07 -5.09
CA HIS A 427 15.00 20.07 -6.02
C HIS A 427 15.98 19.13 -5.33
N ARG A 428 16.92 19.68 -4.54
CA ARG A 428 17.86 18.89 -3.73
C ARG A 428 17.14 18.01 -2.72
N THR A 429 16.17 18.56 -1.99
CA THR A 429 15.36 17.80 -1.01
C THR A 429 14.59 16.67 -1.70
N ALA A 430 13.96 16.93 -2.85
CA ALA A 430 13.25 15.92 -3.62
C ALA A 430 14.18 14.82 -4.16
N GLU A 431 15.43 15.15 -4.51
CA GLU A 431 16.44 14.16 -4.88
C GLU A 431 16.86 13.29 -3.69
N VAL A 432 17.16 13.90 -2.55
CA VAL A 432 17.50 13.20 -1.31
C VAL A 432 16.38 12.24 -0.88
N LEU A 433 15.13 12.70 -0.89
CA LEU A 433 13.97 11.88 -0.53
C LEU A 433 13.67 10.74 -1.54
N ARG A 434 14.08 10.89 -2.81
CA ARG A 434 13.94 9.83 -3.84
C ARG A 434 15.09 8.84 -3.83
N SER A 435 16.14 9.10 -3.07
CA SER A 435 17.32 8.24 -3.05
C SER A 435 16.95 6.80 -2.65
N ARG A 436 17.58 5.85 -3.33
CA ARG A 436 17.52 4.45 -2.93
C ARG A 436 18.34 4.26 -1.65
N PRO A 437 18.07 3.20 -0.88
CA PRO A 437 18.84 2.89 0.30
C PRO A 437 20.33 2.76 -0.04
N GLY A 438 21.17 3.46 0.71
CA GLY A 438 22.62 3.40 0.54
C GLY A 438 23.23 2.16 1.19
N GLU A 439 24.55 2.19 1.32
CA GLU A 439 25.31 1.11 1.94
C GLU A 439 24.94 0.92 3.42
N SER A 440 25.12 -0.31 3.87
CA SER A 440 25.03 -0.60 5.30
C SER A 440 26.34 -0.26 6.00
N VAL A 441 26.24 0.37 7.16
CA VAL A 441 27.39 0.74 7.99
C VAL A 441 27.42 -0.15 9.23
N SER A 442 28.61 -0.66 9.57
CA SER A 442 28.83 -1.31 10.86
C SER A 442 29.04 -0.26 11.93
N ARG A 443 28.45 -0.46 13.12
CA ARG A 443 28.60 0.46 14.25
C ARG A 443 29.42 -0.21 15.33
N THR A 444 30.44 0.49 15.82
CA THR A 444 31.17 0.04 17.01
C THR A 444 30.29 0.29 18.24
N PRO A 445 30.07 -0.72 19.10
CA PRO A 445 29.41 -0.52 20.38
C PRO A 445 30.09 0.57 21.19
N SER A 446 29.31 1.25 22.01
CA SER A 446 29.83 2.29 22.88
C SER A 446 30.62 1.66 24.04
N GLN A 447 31.67 2.34 24.47
CA GLN A 447 32.43 1.97 25.67
C GLN A 447 31.89 2.65 26.94
N ALA A 448 30.71 3.28 26.88
CA ALA A 448 30.14 3.99 28.02
C ALA A 448 29.70 3.02 29.12
N THR A 449 30.22 3.22 30.33
CA THR A 449 29.96 2.39 31.51
C THR A 449 28.97 3.00 32.50
N SER A 450 28.56 4.26 32.30
CA SER A 450 27.65 5.01 33.18
C SER A 450 26.70 5.91 32.37
N GLY A 451 25.75 6.54 33.07
CA GLY A 451 24.85 7.51 32.48
C GLY A 451 23.70 6.89 31.68
N VAL A 452 23.03 7.73 30.88
CA VAL A 452 21.93 7.30 30.00
C VAL A 452 22.22 7.74 28.57
N ARG A 453 21.96 6.88 27.59
CA ARG A 453 22.23 7.22 26.19
C ARG A 453 21.32 6.48 25.21
N PRO A 454 21.04 7.06 24.03
CA PRO A 454 20.43 6.33 22.94
C PRO A 454 21.44 5.35 22.32
N VAL A 455 20.93 4.19 21.91
CA VAL A 455 21.63 3.22 21.08
C VAL A 455 20.88 3.12 19.76
N PHE A 456 21.61 3.32 18.67
CA PHE A 456 21.06 3.34 17.32
C PHE A 456 21.29 1.99 16.63
N HIS A 457 20.20 1.36 16.23
CA HIS A 457 20.16 0.12 15.46
C HIS A 457 19.96 0.36 13.96
N CYS A 458 19.77 1.61 13.53
CA CYS A 458 19.80 1.94 12.12
C CYS A 458 21.23 1.82 11.59
N ALA A 459 21.38 1.00 10.55
CA ALA A 459 22.67 0.62 9.99
C ALA A 459 22.72 0.81 8.48
N GLN A 460 21.86 1.64 7.90
CA GLN A 460 21.77 1.90 6.47
C GLN A 460 21.53 3.38 6.22
N ALA A 461 22.20 3.93 5.21
CA ALA A 461 21.96 5.31 4.78
C ALA A 461 20.57 5.44 4.12
N ILE A 462 19.65 6.15 4.78
CA ILE A 462 18.29 6.42 4.32
C ILE A 462 17.90 7.85 4.74
N PRO A 463 17.12 8.59 3.93
CA PRO A 463 16.79 9.99 4.24
C PRO A 463 15.89 10.10 5.47
N CYS A 464 16.44 10.47 6.64
CA CYS A 464 15.70 10.45 7.91
C CYS A 464 16.39 11.29 9.01
N ASN A 465 15.70 12.31 9.54
CA ASN A 465 16.18 13.09 10.70
C ASN A 465 15.27 13.19 11.96
N PRO A 466 14.11 12.49 12.14
CA PRO A 466 13.23 12.71 13.31
C PRO A 466 13.89 12.60 14.68
N CYS A 467 14.86 11.69 14.84
CA CYS A 467 15.55 11.52 16.13
C CYS A 467 16.43 12.71 16.52
N ALA A 468 17.05 13.38 15.54
CA ALA A 468 17.82 14.60 15.74
C ALA A 468 16.89 15.77 16.09
N SER A 469 15.82 15.95 15.30
CA SER A 469 14.87 17.06 15.46
C SER A 469 14.13 17.07 16.80
N VAL A 470 13.95 15.90 17.44
CA VAL A 470 13.20 15.80 18.71
C VAL A 470 14.07 15.91 19.96
N CYS A 471 15.41 15.90 19.81
CA CYS A 471 16.33 15.88 20.95
C CYS A 471 16.43 17.26 21.60
N PRO A 472 15.94 17.46 22.85
CA PRO A 472 15.95 18.79 23.49
C PRO A 472 17.34 19.26 23.93
N GLN A 473 18.35 18.39 23.84
CA GLN A 473 19.75 18.69 24.17
C GLN A 473 20.64 18.70 22.91
N HIS A 474 20.05 18.49 21.72
CA HIS A 474 20.79 18.45 20.44
C HIS A 474 21.97 17.46 20.43
N LEU A 475 21.87 16.36 21.18
CA LEU A 475 22.92 15.33 21.31
C LEU A 475 22.91 14.29 20.19
N ILE A 476 21.93 14.34 19.30
CA ILE A 476 21.80 13.41 18.17
C ILE A 476 22.00 14.22 16.90
N HIS A 477 23.07 13.92 16.17
CA HIS A 477 23.44 14.63 14.96
C HIS A 477 23.12 13.79 13.72
N VAL A 478 22.41 14.41 12.80
CA VAL A 478 22.20 14.00 11.40
C VAL A 478 22.49 15.25 10.58
N ASP A 479 23.24 15.14 9.50
CA ASP A 479 23.53 16.26 8.61
C ASP A 479 22.22 16.81 8.03
N GLU A 480 21.98 18.12 8.19
CA GLU A 480 20.76 18.78 7.74
C GLU A 480 20.73 18.99 6.21
N ASP A 481 21.90 19.11 5.58
CA ASP A 481 22.04 19.21 4.12
C ASP A 481 21.93 17.83 3.46
N ASP A 482 22.31 16.77 4.18
CA ASP A 482 22.18 15.38 3.74
C ASP A 482 21.70 14.44 4.85
N ILE A 483 20.38 14.39 5.01
CA ILE A 483 19.72 13.55 6.01
C ILE A 483 19.83 12.02 5.76
N ARG A 484 20.61 11.57 4.77
CA ARG A 484 20.83 10.13 4.51
C ARG A 484 21.80 9.50 5.50
N GLN A 485 22.62 10.29 6.18
CA GLN A 485 23.61 9.79 7.13
C GLN A 485 22.97 9.14 8.36
N VAL A 486 23.62 8.10 8.89
CA VAL A 486 23.15 7.48 10.14
C VAL A 486 23.39 8.43 11.34
N PRO A 487 22.46 8.49 12.31
CA PRO A 487 22.53 9.45 13.42
C PRO A 487 23.70 9.15 14.36
N THR A 488 24.48 10.17 14.75
CA THR A 488 25.59 10.02 15.70
C THR A 488 25.24 10.66 17.05
N TYR A 489 25.66 10.03 18.15
CA TYR A 489 25.50 10.61 19.49
C TYR A 489 26.73 11.46 19.82
N LEU A 490 26.52 12.73 20.18
CA LEU A 490 27.57 13.71 20.48
C LEU A 490 27.76 13.96 21.98
N GLY A 491 26.92 13.39 22.84
CA GLY A 491 26.95 13.65 24.28
C GLY A 491 27.91 12.77 25.06
N ASP A 492 28.33 13.26 26.23
CA ASP A 492 28.99 12.46 27.27
C ASP A 492 27.96 11.71 28.14
N ALA A 493 28.42 10.99 29.16
CA ALA A 493 27.60 10.09 29.99
C ALA A 493 26.40 10.80 30.67
N ASP A 494 26.57 12.05 31.11
CA ASP A 494 25.54 12.78 31.87
C ASP A 494 24.75 13.80 31.02
N ALA A 495 25.04 13.90 29.72
CA ALA A 495 24.42 14.89 28.86
C ALA A 495 22.94 14.55 28.53
N CYS A 496 22.62 13.26 28.38
CA CYS A 496 21.27 12.85 27.99
C CYS A 496 20.30 12.90 29.17
N LEU A 497 19.15 13.54 28.98
CA LEU A 497 18.09 13.61 29.99
C LEU A 497 17.31 12.29 30.18
N GLY A 498 17.48 11.32 29.27
CA GLY A 498 16.67 10.10 29.26
C GLY A 498 15.18 10.34 28.97
N CYS A 499 14.84 11.39 28.21
CA CYS A 499 13.46 11.81 27.95
C CYS A 499 12.66 10.91 26.98
N GLU A 500 13.30 9.88 26.40
CA GLU A 500 12.70 8.85 25.52
C GLU A 500 12.07 9.35 24.19
N ARG A 501 12.16 10.65 23.88
CA ARG A 501 11.56 11.24 22.67
C ARG A 501 12.10 10.63 21.37
N CYS A 502 13.42 10.41 21.28
CA CYS A 502 14.06 9.80 20.12
C CYS A 502 13.62 8.35 19.89
N VAL A 503 13.37 7.60 20.97
CA VAL A 503 12.85 6.23 20.92
C VAL A 503 11.42 6.22 20.36
N ARG A 504 10.57 7.11 20.87
CA ARG A 504 9.15 7.16 20.48
C ARG A 504 8.93 7.65 19.05
N ILE A 505 9.67 8.67 18.59
CA ILE A 505 9.48 9.24 17.25
C ILE A 505 10.08 8.37 16.13
N CYS A 506 10.97 7.42 16.45
CA CYS A 506 11.78 6.71 15.46
C CYS A 506 10.91 5.95 14.44
N PRO A 507 10.94 6.32 13.14
CA PRO A 507 10.16 5.61 12.13
C PRO A 507 10.58 4.15 11.98
N GLY A 508 11.86 3.85 12.16
CA GLY A 508 12.43 2.51 12.07
C GLY A 508 12.27 1.64 13.33
N LEU A 509 11.76 2.19 14.45
CA LEU A 509 11.81 1.54 15.78
C LEU A 509 13.21 0.99 16.08
N ALA A 510 14.22 1.76 15.68
CA ALA A 510 15.62 1.36 15.62
C ALA A 510 16.45 2.17 16.61
N ILE A 511 15.83 2.68 17.68
CA ILE A 511 16.50 3.38 18.77
C ILE A 511 16.02 2.77 20.07
N THR A 512 16.96 2.29 20.88
CA THR A 512 16.70 1.97 22.30
C THR A 512 17.41 2.98 23.19
N LEU A 513 16.96 3.11 24.43
CA LEU A 513 17.63 3.96 25.42
C LEU A 513 18.17 3.07 26.54
N VAL A 514 19.47 3.14 26.80
CA VAL A 514 20.12 2.36 27.87
C VAL A 514 20.45 3.29 29.02
N ASP A 515 19.90 2.99 30.20
CA ASP A 515 20.05 3.77 31.42
C ASP A 515 20.82 2.96 32.48
N ARG A 516 22.02 3.44 32.82
CA ARG A 516 22.96 2.83 33.79
C ARG A 516 23.05 3.63 35.09
N ARG A 517 22.24 4.68 35.28
CA ARG A 517 22.39 5.61 36.41
C ARG A 517 22.14 4.93 37.76
N ASP A 518 21.15 4.04 37.82
CA ASP A 518 20.76 3.36 39.06
C ASP A 518 21.58 2.07 39.29
N ASP A 519 21.73 1.23 38.26
CA ASP A 519 22.44 -0.04 38.33
C ASP A 519 23.26 -0.27 37.03
N PRO A 520 24.57 0.04 37.04
CA PRO A 520 25.42 -0.15 35.87
C PRO A 520 25.61 -1.61 35.44
N ALA A 521 25.44 -2.57 36.36
CA ALA A 521 25.59 -4.00 36.06
C ALA A 521 24.33 -4.58 35.39
N PHE A 522 23.16 -4.03 35.74
CA PHE A 522 21.86 -4.40 35.17
C PHE A 522 21.08 -3.16 34.70
N PRO A 523 21.53 -2.51 33.62
CA PRO A 523 20.85 -1.34 33.10
C PRO A 523 19.42 -1.61 32.68
N ILE A 524 18.63 -0.54 32.67
CA ILE A 524 17.29 -0.52 32.09
C ILE A 524 17.39 -0.14 30.62
N VAL A 525 16.85 -1.00 29.74
CA VAL A 525 16.72 -0.72 28.31
C VAL A 525 15.28 -0.38 27.99
N THR A 526 15.05 0.80 27.40
CA THR A 526 13.74 1.22 26.90
C THR A 526 13.61 0.88 25.42
N ILE A 527 12.59 0.09 25.09
CA ILE A 527 12.34 -0.48 23.76
C ILE A 527 11.01 0.07 23.23
N PRO A 528 10.96 0.59 21.98
CA PRO A 528 9.71 1.00 21.36
C PRO A 528 8.91 -0.22 20.90
N PHE A 529 7.60 -0.22 21.16
CA PHE A 529 6.72 -1.37 20.87
C PHE A 529 5.37 -0.90 20.33
N GLU A 530 4.91 -1.51 19.23
CA GLU A 530 3.68 -1.12 18.52
C GLU A 530 2.72 -2.31 18.29
N PHE A 531 2.87 -3.38 19.06
CA PHE A 531 1.95 -4.51 19.06
C PHE A 531 1.09 -4.51 20.33
N ASP A 532 0.21 -5.49 20.47
CA ASP A 532 -0.62 -5.60 21.66
C ASP A 532 0.23 -5.74 22.93
N VAL A 533 0.09 -4.75 23.82
CA VAL A 533 0.76 -4.67 25.11
C VAL A 533 -0.10 -5.19 26.25
N THR A 534 -1.33 -5.64 25.98
CA THR A 534 -2.22 -6.23 26.99
C THR A 534 -1.58 -7.44 27.68
N PRO A 535 -0.83 -8.32 27.00
CA PRO A 535 -0.14 -9.44 27.65
C PRO A 535 1.08 -9.01 28.49
N LEU A 536 1.54 -7.76 28.40
CA LEU A 536 2.72 -7.28 29.09
C LEU A 536 2.31 -6.56 30.38
N ALA A 537 2.58 -7.19 31.52
CA ALA A 537 2.50 -6.59 32.85
C ALA A 537 3.89 -6.30 33.41
N ASP A 538 3.98 -5.43 34.42
CA ASP A 538 5.21 -5.30 35.22
C ASP A 538 5.58 -6.68 35.82
N ALA A 539 6.88 -6.98 35.88
CA ALA A 539 7.46 -8.29 36.21
C ALA A 539 7.20 -9.42 35.20
N SER A 540 6.63 -9.14 34.02
CA SER A 540 6.56 -10.14 32.95
C SER A 540 7.95 -10.49 32.44
N ILE A 541 8.17 -11.77 32.09
CA ILE A 541 9.39 -12.20 31.42
C ILE A 541 9.15 -12.20 29.90
N VAL A 542 10.03 -11.52 29.17
CA VAL A 542 10.01 -11.44 27.70
C VAL A 542 11.37 -11.86 27.14
N ASN A 543 11.42 -12.33 25.90
CA ASN A 543 12.71 -12.56 25.23
C ASN A 543 13.14 -11.27 24.54
N VAL A 544 14.34 -10.79 24.85
CA VAL A 544 14.96 -9.65 24.17
C VAL A 544 15.79 -10.14 22.98
N VAL A 545 15.82 -9.35 21.92
CA VAL A 545 16.49 -9.72 20.67
C VAL A 545 17.40 -8.61 20.17
N ASP A 546 18.42 -9.00 19.39
CA ASP A 546 19.27 -8.05 18.68
C ASP A 546 18.65 -7.53 17.37
N GLY A 547 19.36 -6.65 16.67
CA GLY A 547 18.89 -6.03 15.43
C GLY A 547 18.56 -7.03 14.31
N SER A 548 19.18 -8.21 14.32
CA SER A 548 18.93 -9.30 13.36
C SER A 548 17.82 -10.27 13.80
N GLY A 549 17.24 -10.04 14.98
CA GLY A 549 16.26 -10.94 15.59
C GLY A 549 16.87 -12.15 16.30
N GLY A 550 18.20 -12.13 16.54
CA GLY A 550 18.89 -13.13 17.33
C GLY A 550 18.49 -13.04 18.80
N ASP A 551 18.28 -14.20 19.44
CA ASP A 551 17.89 -14.25 20.85
C ASP A 551 19.05 -13.80 21.76
N LEU A 552 18.78 -12.86 22.65
CA LEU A 552 19.71 -12.38 23.67
C LEU A 552 19.38 -12.90 25.08
N GLY A 553 18.29 -13.64 25.21
CA GLY A 553 17.82 -14.23 26.45
C GLY A 553 16.56 -13.58 27.02
N ALA A 554 16.09 -14.14 28.12
CA ALA A 554 14.96 -13.63 28.87
C ALA A 554 15.34 -12.35 29.65
N ALA A 555 14.41 -11.40 29.73
CA ALA A 555 14.53 -10.17 30.48
C ALA A 555 13.24 -9.86 31.22
N GLU A 556 13.37 -9.27 32.41
CA GLU A 556 12.23 -8.82 33.21
C GLU A 556 11.74 -7.46 32.73
N VAL A 557 10.45 -7.34 32.46
CA VAL A 557 9.77 -6.07 32.19
C VAL A 557 9.61 -5.31 33.49
N THR A 558 10.31 -4.19 33.62
CA THR A 558 10.23 -3.33 34.80
C THR A 558 9.10 -2.31 34.71
N ARG A 559 8.72 -1.92 33.48
CA ARG A 559 7.64 -0.96 33.26
C ARG A 559 7.11 -1.00 31.83
N VAL A 560 5.79 -0.94 31.67
CA VAL A 560 5.13 -0.68 30.37
C VAL A 560 4.47 0.71 30.37
N ARG A 561 4.93 1.61 29.50
CA ARG A 561 4.31 2.93 29.29
C ARG A 561 3.53 2.93 27.98
N ARG A 562 2.20 2.89 28.08
CA ARG A 562 1.32 3.04 26.92
C ARG A 562 1.34 4.48 26.40
N ALA A 563 1.16 4.64 25.09
CA ALA A 563 0.85 5.94 24.51
C ALA A 563 -0.51 6.42 25.07
N GLY A 564 -0.64 7.70 25.41
CA GLY A 564 -1.92 8.26 25.86
C GLY A 564 -2.98 8.24 24.75
N ARG A 565 -4.26 8.46 25.08
CA ARG A 565 -5.30 8.68 24.05
C ARG A 565 -4.93 9.89 23.17
N GLY A 566 -5.00 9.73 21.85
CA GLY A 566 -4.58 10.75 20.88
C GLY A 566 -3.06 10.93 20.74
N ALA A 567 -2.26 10.09 21.41
CA ALA A 567 -0.82 9.99 21.16
C ALA A 567 -0.55 9.01 20.01
N ASP A 568 0.70 9.01 19.54
CA ASP A 568 1.17 8.31 18.35
C ASP A 568 1.16 6.76 18.41
N GLY A 569 0.50 6.14 19.40
CA GLY A 569 0.31 4.68 19.50
C GLY A 569 1.53 3.84 19.86
N THR A 570 2.74 4.42 20.01
CA THR A 570 3.93 3.65 20.37
C THR A 570 4.10 3.53 21.89
N ALA A 571 4.01 2.32 22.40
CA ALA A 571 4.34 2.02 23.77
C ALA A 571 5.86 1.95 23.98
N LEU A 572 6.29 2.22 25.21
CA LEU A 572 7.68 2.07 25.64
C LEU A 572 7.73 0.98 26.70
N VAL A 573 8.47 -0.09 26.41
CA VAL A 573 8.66 -1.22 27.32
C VAL A 573 10.07 -1.12 27.90
N LYS A 574 10.17 -1.09 29.22
CA LYS A 574 11.44 -1.06 29.94
C LYS A 574 11.77 -2.46 30.43
N VAL A 575 12.98 -2.92 30.13
CA VAL A 575 13.47 -4.23 30.55
C VAL A 575 14.78 -4.10 31.31
N ARG A 576 14.98 -4.95 32.31
CA ARG A 576 16.24 -5.07 33.05
C ARG A 576 17.08 -6.18 32.42
N VAL A 577 18.31 -5.87 32.02
CA VAL A 577 19.20 -6.81 31.31
C VAL A 577 20.64 -6.71 31.82
N PRO A 578 21.45 -7.78 31.70
CA PRO A 578 22.89 -7.68 31.97
C PRO A 578 23.57 -6.63 31.08
N ALA A 579 24.52 -5.88 31.65
CA ALA A 579 25.25 -4.82 30.94
C ALA A 579 25.90 -5.29 29.61
N ALA A 580 26.34 -6.54 29.55
CA ALA A 580 26.98 -7.14 28.38
C ALA A 580 26.08 -7.23 27.14
N ILE A 581 24.75 -7.23 27.31
CA ILE A 581 23.80 -7.30 26.19
C ILE A 581 23.02 -5.99 25.98
N ALA A 582 23.12 -5.03 26.91
CA ALA A 582 22.25 -3.86 26.95
C ALA A 582 22.24 -3.02 25.66
N GLU A 583 23.40 -2.81 25.03
CA GLU A 583 23.49 -2.09 23.75
C GLU A 583 23.14 -2.95 22.54
N ARG A 584 23.05 -4.27 22.69
CA ARG A 584 22.64 -5.17 21.60
C ARG A 584 21.12 -5.31 21.53
N VAL A 585 20.41 -5.07 22.63
CA VAL A 585 18.94 -5.15 22.67
C VAL A 585 18.34 -4.11 21.73
N ALA A 586 17.66 -4.60 20.68
CA ALA A 586 17.00 -3.80 19.66
C ALA A 586 15.48 -4.01 19.60
N GLY A 587 14.98 -5.06 20.26
CA GLY A 587 13.57 -5.41 20.29
C GLY A 587 13.24 -6.46 21.35
N LEU A 588 11.99 -6.87 21.39
CA LEU A 588 11.50 -7.92 22.29
C LEU A 588 10.41 -8.75 21.61
N ARG A 589 10.19 -9.97 22.09
CA ARG A 589 9.08 -10.85 21.74
C ARG A 589 8.28 -11.16 22.99
N ALA A 590 7.02 -10.69 23.02
CA ALA A 590 6.10 -10.89 24.15
C ALA A 590 5.67 -12.36 24.33
N ARG A 591 5.73 -13.14 23.25
CA ARG A 591 5.58 -14.60 23.26
C ARG A 591 6.62 -15.19 22.31
N VAL A 592 7.22 -16.32 22.70
CA VAL A 592 7.98 -17.15 21.77
C VAL A 592 6.96 -17.94 20.97
N ALA A 593 6.43 -17.36 19.90
CA ALA A 593 5.71 -18.15 18.91
C ALA A 593 6.73 -19.10 18.26
N ALA A 594 6.41 -20.40 18.20
CA ALA A 594 7.20 -21.32 17.39
C ALA A 594 7.20 -20.78 15.97
N ALA A 595 8.38 -20.68 15.37
CA ALA A 595 8.47 -20.21 14.01
C ALA A 595 7.68 -21.17 13.09
N PRO A 596 6.97 -20.65 12.08
CA PRO A 596 6.20 -21.50 11.19
C PRO A 596 7.11 -22.52 10.50
N GLU A 597 6.81 -23.80 10.71
CA GLU A 597 7.52 -24.90 10.07
C GLU A 597 6.84 -25.25 8.74
N PRO A 598 7.62 -25.68 7.73
CA PRO A 598 7.05 -26.14 6.48
C PRO A 598 6.20 -27.40 6.71
N LEU A 599 5.28 -27.66 5.79
CA LEU A 599 4.54 -28.92 5.72
C LEU A 599 5.51 -30.10 5.46
N ASP A 600 5.13 -31.29 5.94
CA ASP A 600 5.94 -32.51 5.80
C ASP A 600 6.29 -32.84 4.34
N ALA A 601 5.37 -32.53 3.43
CA ALA A 601 5.57 -32.59 1.99
C ALA A 601 5.09 -31.29 1.35
N TRP A 602 5.79 -30.86 0.29
CA TRP A 602 5.37 -29.72 -0.49
C TRP A 602 4.24 -30.11 -1.45
N VAL A 603 3.36 -29.15 -1.73
CA VAL A 603 2.20 -29.35 -2.62
C VAL A 603 2.65 -29.16 -4.07
N SER A 604 2.62 -30.26 -4.83
CA SER A 604 3.11 -30.34 -6.21
C SER A 604 2.07 -30.12 -7.30
N HIS A 605 0.80 -30.26 -6.94
CA HIS A 605 -0.32 -30.04 -7.84
C HIS A 605 -1.21 -28.91 -7.32
N VAL A 606 -1.55 -27.99 -8.20
CA VAL A 606 -2.50 -26.90 -7.97
C VAL A 606 -3.59 -27.03 -9.02
N ALA A 607 -4.85 -26.87 -8.62
CA ALA A 607 -5.99 -27.00 -9.53
C ALA A 607 -5.96 -25.96 -10.66
N ASP A 608 -5.51 -24.74 -10.34
CA ASP A 608 -5.40 -23.61 -11.26
C ASP A 608 -3.98 -23.46 -11.83
N ASP A 609 -3.87 -23.40 -13.17
CA ASP A 609 -2.62 -23.07 -13.85
C ASP A 609 -2.29 -21.56 -13.73
N GLU A 610 -1.14 -21.14 -14.28
CA GLU A 610 -0.67 -19.75 -14.28
C GLU A 610 -1.58 -18.83 -15.14
N VAL A 611 -2.47 -18.07 -14.50
CA VAL A 611 -3.39 -17.13 -15.19
C VAL A 611 -2.75 -15.76 -15.38
N VAL A 612 -2.74 -15.27 -16.61
CA VAL A 612 -2.22 -13.93 -16.97
C VAL A 612 -3.36 -12.90 -17.05
N CYS A 613 -4.45 -13.21 -17.75
CA CYS A 613 -5.62 -12.34 -17.81
C CYS A 613 -6.73 -12.86 -16.91
N ARG A 614 -6.87 -12.27 -15.71
CA ARG A 614 -7.85 -12.68 -14.70
C ARG A 614 -9.30 -12.57 -15.18
N CYS A 615 -9.62 -11.54 -15.98
CA CYS A 615 -10.99 -11.28 -16.43
C CYS A 615 -11.45 -12.20 -17.57
N GLU A 616 -10.51 -12.71 -18.37
CA GLU A 616 -10.80 -13.54 -19.56
C GLU A 616 -10.26 -14.96 -19.41
N ARG A 617 -9.78 -15.31 -18.21
CA ARG A 617 -9.16 -16.59 -17.86
C ARG A 617 -8.03 -17.06 -18.79
N VAL A 618 -7.23 -16.14 -19.32
CA VAL A 618 -6.14 -16.49 -20.25
C VAL A 618 -4.92 -16.97 -19.48
N GLN A 619 -4.49 -18.19 -19.76
CA GLN A 619 -3.30 -18.82 -19.19
C GLN A 619 -2.00 -18.33 -19.85
N ALA A 620 -0.90 -18.38 -19.11
CA ALA A 620 0.43 -18.04 -19.61
C ALA A 620 0.87 -18.95 -20.76
N SER A 621 0.53 -20.24 -20.71
CA SER A 621 0.84 -21.24 -21.74
C SER A 621 0.33 -20.83 -23.12
N ALA A 622 -0.91 -20.36 -23.21
CA ALA A 622 -1.52 -19.90 -24.46
C ALA A 622 -0.77 -18.70 -25.06
N LEU A 623 -0.35 -17.74 -24.23
CA LEU A 623 0.41 -16.57 -24.67
C LEU A 623 1.84 -16.94 -25.07
N ARG A 624 2.52 -17.77 -24.27
CA ARG A 624 3.87 -18.28 -24.58
C ARG A 624 3.89 -19.02 -25.92
N GLY A 625 2.86 -19.84 -26.21
CA GLY A 625 2.73 -20.51 -27.51
C GLY A 625 2.69 -19.54 -28.68
N ARG A 626 1.87 -18.49 -28.61
CA ARG A 626 1.80 -17.47 -29.67
C ARG A 626 3.10 -16.69 -29.85
N ILE A 627 3.76 -16.35 -28.74
CA ILE A 627 5.07 -15.67 -28.79
C ILE A 627 6.11 -16.59 -29.44
N ALA A 628 6.11 -17.88 -29.10
CA ALA A 628 7.00 -18.86 -29.72
C ALA A 628 6.73 -19.02 -31.24
N ASP A 629 5.46 -18.93 -31.67
CA ASP A 629 5.06 -18.94 -33.08
C ASP A 629 5.48 -17.68 -33.88
N GLY A 630 6.09 -16.70 -33.22
CA GLY A 630 6.59 -15.49 -33.88
C GLY A 630 5.70 -14.26 -33.75
N GLU A 631 4.60 -14.31 -32.98
CA GLU A 631 3.75 -13.14 -32.74
C GLU A 631 4.49 -12.09 -31.92
N ARG A 632 4.42 -10.82 -32.35
CA ARG A 632 5.10 -9.67 -31.72
C ARG A 632 4.19 -8.47 -31.49
N ASP A 633 2.96 -8.51 -32.00
CA ASP A 633 1.96 -7.46 -31.79
C ASP A 633 1.02 -7.83 -30.63
N VAL A 634 1.03 -6.99 -29.59
CA VAL A 634 0.15 -7.15 -28.43
C VAL A 634 -1.33 -7.06 -28.83
N ASN A 635 -1.67 -6.30 -29.88
CA ASN A 635 -3.05 -6.20 -30.38
C ASN A 635 -3.48 -7.50 -31.08
N ALA A 636 -2.57 -8.17 -31.79
CA ALA A 636 -2.81 -9.48 -32.37
C ALA A 636 -2.94 -10.56 -31.29
N LEU A 637 -2.05 -10.58 -30.28
CA LEU A 637 -2.20 -11.45 -29.09
C LEU A 637 -3.55 -11.25 -28.42
N LYS A 638 -3.98 -10.00 -28.25
CA LYS A 638 -5.29 -9.65 -27.69
C LYS A 638 -6.43 -10.24 -28.54
N ALA A 639 -6.38 -10.10 -29.87
CA ALA A 639 -7.41 -10.65 -30.76
C ALA A 639 -7.45 -12.19 -30.75
N LEU A 640 -6.29 -12.84 -30.68
CA LEU A 640 -6.14 -14.30 -30.72
C LEU A 640 -6.48 -14.98 -29.39
N THR A 641 -6.27 -14.31 -28.26
CA THR A 641 -6.37 -14.92 -26.91
C THR A 641 -7.38 -14.26 -26.00
N ARG A 642 -7.88 -13.07 -26.36
CA ARG A 642 -8.70 -12.17 -25.52
C ARG A 642 -7.95 -11.53 -24.34
N ALA A 643 -6.65 -11.76 -24.18
CA ALA A 643 -5.88 -11.13 -23.10
C ALA A 643 -5.96 -9.59 -23.20
N GLY A 644 -6.47 -8.94 -22.15
CA GLY A 644 -6.70 -7.50 -22.12
C GLY A 644 -8.01 -7.03 -22.74
N MET A 645 -8.96 -7.93 -23.01
CA MET A 645 -10.33 -7.61 -23.44
C MET A 645 -11.35 -7.54 -22.30
N GLY A 646 -11.04 -8.09 -21.13
CA GLY A 646 -11.98 -8.10 -20.01
C GLY A 646 -12.16 -6.73 -19.35
N ALA A 647 -13.11 -6.65 -18.42
CA ALA A 647 -13.60 -5.39 -17.81
C ALA A 647 -12.48 -4.47 -17.28
N CYS A 648 -11.39 -5.02 -16.73
CA CYS A 648 -10.27 -4.22 -16.26
C CYS A 648 -9.53 -3.42 -17.37
N GLY A 649 -9.75 -3.71 -18.66
CA GLY A 649 -9.10 -3.03 -19.78
C GLY A 649 -7.61 -3.36 -19.93
N GLY A 650 -7.16 -4.50 -19.40
CA GLY A 650 -5.78 -4.95 -19.48
C GLY A 650 -4.84 -4.42 -18.39
N LYS A 651 -5.34 -3.68 -17.41
CA LYS A 651 -4.53 -3.08 -16.33
C LYS A 651 -3.68 -4.07 -15.54
N THR A 652 -4.17 -5.30 -15.35
CA THR A 652 -3.47 -6.34 -14.60
C THR A 652 -2.56 -7.20 -15.48
N CYS A 653 -2.97 -7.47 -16.71
CA CYS A 653 -2.31 -8.44 -17.59
C CYS A 653 -1.32 -7.82 -18.57
N ALA A 654 -1.44 -6.54 -18.92
CA ALA A 654 -0.52 -5.91 -19.88
C ALA A 654 0.95 -5.95 -19.41
N PRO A 655 1.28 -5.65 -18.13
CA PRO A 655 2.65 -5.81 -17.64
C PRO A 655 3.13 -7.26 -17.66
N LEU A 656 2.24 -8.21 -17.36
CA LEU A 656 2.54 -9.64 -17.39
C LEU A 656 2.84 -10.14 -18.81
N ILE A 657 2.09 -9.69 -19.81
CA ILE A 657 2.35 -10.00 -21.23
C ILE A 657 3.73 -9.45 -21.64
N GLY A 658 4.06 -8.23 -21.23
CA GLY A 658 5.40 -7.66 -21.45
C GLY A 658 6.50 -8.54 -20.86
N ARG A 659 6.32 -9.05 -19.64
CA ARG A 659 7.26 -9.98 -19.00
C ARG A 659 7.37 -11.29 -19.75
N LEU A 660 6.30 -11.83 -20.33
CA LEU A 660 6.38 -13.05 -21.13
C LEU A 660 7.24 -12.88 -22.40
N PHE A 661 7.25 -11.67 -22.99
CA PHE A 661 8.19 -11.36 -24.07
C PHE A 661 9.63 -11.30 -23.57
N ASP A 662 9.87 -10.63 -22.44
CA ASP A 662 11.20 -10.56 -21.81
C ASP A 662 11.72 -11.97 -21.48
N ASP A 663 10.89 -12.84 -20.89
CA ASP A 663 11.21 -14.23 -20.54
C ASP A 663 11.50 -15.09 -21.79
N ALA A 664 10.87 -14.77 -22.93
CA ALA A 664 11.12 -15.41 -24.22
C ALA A 664 12.37 -14.86 -24.95
N GLY A 665 13.09 -13.90 -24.35
CA GLY A 665 14.25 -13.25 -24.96
C GLY A 665 13.90 -12.37 -26.15
N VAL A 666 12.66 -11.89 -26.26
CA VAL A 666 12.22 -11.01 -27.34
C VAL A 666 12.58 -9.56 -27.00
N PRO A 667 13.38 -8.86 -27.82
CA PRO A 667 13.72 -7.46 -27.59
C PRO A 667 12.46 -6.57 -27.60
N ARG A 668 12.36 -5.62 -26.67
CA ARG A 668 11.15 -4.78 -26.51
C ARG A 668 10.87 -3.91 -27.73
N GLU A 669 11.91 -3.50 -28.45
CA GLU A 669 11.81 -2.76 -29.70
C GLU A 669 11.15 -3.55 -30.84
N ALA A 670 11.17 -4.89 -30.76
CA ALA A 670 10.49 -5.76 -31.71
C ALA A 670 9.00 -5.94 -31.36
N VAL A 671 8.56 -5.50 -30.18
CA VAL A 671 7.18 -5.69 -29.71
C VAL A 671 6.33 -4.47 -30.02
N THR A 672 5.27 -4.66 -30.82
CA THR A 672 4.27 -3.61 -31.05
C THR A 672 3.37 -3.48 -29.82
N SER A 673 3.38 -2.30 -29.20
CA SER A 673 2.59 -2.01 -28.00
C SER A 673 1.08 -2.02 -28.26
N GLY A 674 0.31 -2.40 -27.24
CA GLY A 674 -1.15 -2.37 -27.29
C GLY A 674 -1.70 -0.94 -27.36
N VAL A 675 -2.74 -0.73 -28.18
CA VAL A 675 -3.41 0.58 -28.27
C VAL A 675 -4.33 0.77 -27.06
N ARG A 676 -4.02 1.74 -26.20
CA ARG A 676 -4.92 2.16 -25.11
C ARG A 676 -6.04 3.04 -25.68
N ARG A 677 -7.29 2.73 -25.35
CA ARG A 677 -8.48 3.50 -25.75
C ARG A 677 -9.22 3.97 -24.50
N PRO A 678 -9.82 5.18 -24.50
CA PRO A 678 -10.87 5.51 -23.54
C PRO A 678 -12.00 4.46 -23.64
N LEU A 679 -12.68 4.13 -22.55
CA LEU A 679 -12.52 4.65 -21.18
C LEU A 679 -11.40 3.92 -20.40
N PHE A 680 -10.77 4.62 -19.45
CA PHE A 680 -9.77 3.99 -18.56
C PHE A 680 -10.42 3.25 -17.39
N VAL A 681 -11.67 3.54 -17.06
CA VAL A 681 -12.46 2.87 -16.02
C VAL A 681 -13.85 2.59 -16.60
N GLU A 682 -14.47 1.49 -16.19
CA GLU A 682 -15.82 1.13 -16.60
C GLU A 682 -16.83 2.16 -16.08
N VAL A 683 -17.76 2.56 -16.95
CA VAL A 683 -18.81 3.54 -16.66
C VAL A 683 -20.12 3.02 -17.24
N ALA A 684 -21.20 3.13 -16.46
CA ALA A 684 -22.53 2.78 -16.94
C ALA A 684 -22.94 3.68 -18.12
N LEU A 685 -23.55 3.09 -19.15
CA LEU A 685 -23.97 3.84 -20.34
C LEU A 685 -24.94 4.99 -19.99
N GLY A 686 -25.81 4.79 -19.00
CA GLY A 686 -26.76 5.79 -18.51
C GLY A 686 -26.09 7.07 -17.98
N ALA A 687 -24.85 7.00 -17.49
CA ALA A 687 -24.10 8.18 -17.06
C ALA A 687 -23.84 9.14 -18.23
N PHE A 688 -23.44 8.60 -19.39
CA PHE A 688 -23.21 9.39 -20.60
C PHE A 688 -24.50 9.93 -21.23
N ALA A 689 -25.59 9.18 -21.10
CA ALA A 689 -26.92 9.61 -21.56
C ALA A 689 -27.59 10.61 -20.60
N GLY A 690 -27.01 10.84 -19.41
CA GLY A 690 -27.58 11.76 -18.42
C GLY A 690 -28.88 11.23 -17.80
N VAL A 691 -28.97 9.93 -17.54
CA VAL A 691 -30.15 9.33 -16.89
C VAL A 691 -30.34 9.90 -15.48
N ASP A 692 -31.55 10.37 -15.17
CA ASP A 692 -31.95 10.80 -13.81
C ASP A 692 -32.42 9.58 -12.98
N GLY A 693 -31.76 9.33 -11.84
CA GLY A 693 -32.12 8.27 -10.90
C GLY A 693 -31.48 6.90 -11.19
N GLU A 694 -31.67 5.95 -10.28
CA GLU A 694 -31.38 4.53 -10.50
C GLU A 694 -32.48 3.99 -11.43
N ALA A 695 -32.13 3.74 -12.70
CA ALA A 695 -33.01 3.08 -13.67
C ALA A 695 -32.79 1.57 -13.63
#